data_AF-A0A2M8HH65-F1
#
_entry.id   AF-A0A2M8HH65-F1
#
_cell.length_a   1.000
_cell.length_b   1.000
_cell.length_c   1.000
_cell.angle_alpha   90.00
_cell.angle_beta   90.00
_cell.angle_gamma   90.00
#
_symmetry.space_group_name_H-M   'P 1'
#
loop_
_entity.id
_entity.type
_entity.pdbx_description
1 polymer ?
#
loop_
_entity_poly.entity_id
_entity_poly.type
_entity_poly.pdbx_seq_one_letter_code
_entity_poly.pdbx_strand_id
1 'polypeptide(L)'
;MEVNKKIFISFVLASSIYFAFRSYSQGFPFHSSQADSQISLSTLKTVSSTLALAPLQIREPSLKSTSIAYTMQWNLWLELNPSIYYTKLNDRDYSLQDRRTIYFQESKQSGVDFILSGYLSIEDGQKIFTPQIYSQLDDQIYTEKGIVIHDMTIGSDLRTSLEFLLGMVERNSANNNKFIHLENPSLFLENWNVSPDTWERYIALIEKQVQKIPIEASEWEELAKRESNFWLPWEELILSRYTDKPESFDLRYLLETYPSRYSKQFNPILARLAHTFAEICLSKNNKYQASSLMEVASRYFLQSNKTYSIQYANFLSTEAKLFILDRDLRSAQLSLLNAQKIYQELGQTTNNNYIENQIELSKIYYQFGSLGMSFLEMEKSSMALKAKNQNNDSNDNYNLARASFNLGTLSLMMGKNKEALEYLENTIEILQKHNLNSTELMIFARTNLSACYLGLQNWNLAIFNSSQLLKDISIYELNGSEAESKNLYNLAVAYANKGGLETSKQYLDQYKRVTAYSKLVEFSESTSEFFPILTESLKLKSSFILDWEDKLIRSYTGKYRIDGQTQEIRSRTYLDRLEDHDIFMKNLLTQDGSNQEDMHQLKQILHISKDYASGKNILFVDIGPALGNISQPAITSMSIIAKFPELDMVLIDLPSDVDFFMKQTDALARAKLIENPNIHIIQGDGTNTLKSWYSENSKSSWVLKDRIPPQTRNKLIIIRAANSIDIYESSSKVLPFLESLFLDYHQNDVIVLFNKSIFVKPKSWNKLQLFGSFASRGYYHNSQSLDRQGEPAYQLNSLPLRRRFSIYESN
;
A
#
# COMPACT_ATOMS: atom_id res chain seq x y z
N MET A 1 35.41 28.64 -13.74
CA MET A 1 36.28 27.59 -13.17
C MET A 1 36.73 27.91 -11.73
N GLU A 2 37.15 29.14 -11.41
CA GLU A 2 37.48 29.56 -10.03
C GLU A 2 36.29 29.57 -9.06
N VAL A 3 35.09 29.94 -9.53
CA VAL A 3 33.87 29.90 -8.70
C VAL A 3 33.54 28.48 -8.24
N ASN A 4 33.71 27.48 -9.12
CA ASN A 4 33.49 26.07 -8.78
C ASN A 4 34.54 25.55 -7.78
N LYS A 5 35.79 26.06 -7.81
CA LYS A 5 36.82 25.75 -6.81
C LYS A 5 36.45 26.31 -5.43
N LYS A 6 35.94 27.54 -5.35
CA LYS A 6 35.53 28.15 -4.07
C LYS A 6 34.31 27.44 -3.46
N ILE A 7 33.35 27.03 -4.30
CA ILE A 7 32.19 26.24 -3.86
C ILE A 7 32.63 24.87 -3.34
N PHE A 8 33.52 24.18 -4.07
CA PHE A 8 34.03 22.87 -3.66
C PHE A 8 34.80 22.92 -2.34
N ILE A 9 35.68 23.92 -2.16
CA ILE A 9 36.44 24.11 -0.91
C ILE A 9 35.50 24.43 0.26
N SER A 10 34.48 25.26 0.05
CA SER A 10 33.49 25.61 1.08
C SER A 10 32.65 24.39 1.50
N PHE A 11 32.30 23.52 0.54
CA PHE A 11 31.55 22.29 0.79
C PHE A 11 32.37 21.27 1.61
N VAL A 12 33.66 21.11 1.28
CA VAL A 12 34.57 20.22 2.02
C VAL A 12 34.78 20.72 3.45
N LEU A 13 34.99 22.03 3.65
CA LEU A 13 35.13 22.63 4.98
C LEU A 13 33.88 22.49 5.85
N ALA A 14 32.69 22.76 5.27
CA ALA A 14 31.43 22.60 5.99
C ALA A 14 31.19 21.14 6.39
N SER A 15 31.53 20.18 5.52
CA SER A 15 31.38 18.75 5.79
C SER A 15 32.33 18.25 6.89
N SER A 16 33.58 18.72 6.91
CA SER A 16 34.55 18.38 7.94
C SER A 16 34.19 18.95 9.31
N ILE A 17 33.69 20.20 9.35
CA ILE A 17 33.21 20.83 10.59
C ILE A 17 31.97 20.10 11.13
N TYR A 18 31.02 19.75 10.25
CA TYR A 18 29.84 18.96 10.63
C TYR A 18 30.21 17.60 11.21
N PHE A 19 31.18 16.90 10.61
CA PHE A 19 31.65 15.60 11.11
C PHE A 19 32.36 15.72 12.46
N ALA A 20 33.19 16.74 12.64
CA ALA A 20 33.86 17.00 13.92
C ALA A 20 32.85 17.31 15.04
N PHE A 21 31.82 18.10 14.74
CA PHE A 21 30.76 18.43 15.70
C PHE A 21 29.93 17.19 16.07
N ARG A 22 29.63 16.33 15.09
CA ARG A 22 28.85 15.10 15.33
C ARG A 22 29.63 14.11 16.19
N SER A 23 30.91 13.90 15.91
CA SER A 23 31.78 13.04 16.72
C SER A 23 31.96 13.54 18.15
N TYR A 24 32.04 14.86 18.35
CA TYR A 24 32.10 15.47 19.68
C TYR A 24 30.78 15.32 20.45
N SER A 25 29.64 15.47 19.77
CA SER A 25 28.31 15.31 20.38
C SER A 25 27.96 13.86 20.76
N GLN A 26 28.66 12.86 20.19
CA GLN A 26 28.39 11.44 20.40
C GLN A 26 29.35 10.74 21.37
N GLY A 27 30.25 11.47 22.03
CA GLY A 27 31.01 10.95 23.17
C GLY A 27 31.96 9.79 22.87
N PHE A 28 32.47 9.68 21.64
CA PHE A 28 33.46 8.64 21.30
C PHE A 28 34.87 9.03 21.79
N PRO A 29 35.56 8.18 22.58
CA PRO A 29 36.97 8.37 22.85
C PRO A 29 37.79 7.86 21.66
N PHE A 30 38.68 8.71 21.13
CA PHE A 30 39.68 8.29 20.14
C PHE A 30 40.74 7.41 20.83
N HIS A 31 40.71 6.10 20.57
CA HIS A 31 41.86 5.23 20.79
C HIS A 31 42.81 5.34 19.59
N SER A 32 44.01 5.82 19.84
CA SER A 32 45.11 5.87 18.88
C SER A 32 45.77 4.50 18.73
N SER A 33 45.77 3.95 17.52
CA SER A 33 46.81 3.00 17.08
C SER A 33 47.34 3.43 15.72
N GLN A 34 48.67 3.45 15.65
CA GLN A 34 49.56 3.95 14.61
C GLN A 34 49.20 3.57 13.17
N ALA A 35 49.19 4.57 12.29
CA ALA A 35 49.72 4.44 10.93
C ALA A 35 50.15 5.83 10.43
N ASP A 36 51.42 5.96 10.09
CA ASP A 36 52.10 7.17 9.66
C ASP A 36 51.50 7.78 8.38
N SER A 37 51.10 9.05 8.47
CA SER A 37 51.20 9.99 7.36
C SER A 37 51.43 11.40 7.90
N GLN A 38 52.69 11.83 7.91
CA GLN A 38 53.09 13.17 8.33
C GLN A 38 52.61 14.21 7.31
N ILE A 39 51.50 14.89 7.62
CA ILE A 39 51.23 16.22 7.06
C ILE A 39 51.97 17.21 7.94
N SER A 40 53.03 17.82 7.40
CA SER A 40 53.87 18.75 8.15
C SER A 40 53.11 20.04 8.51
N LEU A 41 53.33 20.51 9.73
CA LEU A 41 52.77 21.72 10.34
C LEU A 41 53.07 23.02 9.54
N SER A 42 53.95 22.97 8.54
CA SER A 42 54.26 24.08 7.64
C SER A 42 53.17 24.32 6.60
N THR A 43 52.41 23.29 6.20
CA THR A 43 51.31 23.42 5.22
C THR A 43 50.12 24.21 5.78
N LEU A 44 49.89 24.10 7.10
CA LEU A 44 48.82 24.83 7.80
C LEU A 44 49.16 26.30 8.08
N LYS A 45 50.46 26.68 8.08
CA LYS A 45 50.88 28.08 8.31
C LYS A 45 50.70 28.98 7.09
N THR A 46 50.65 28.43 5.88
CA THR A 46 50.50 29.23 4.64
C THR A 46 49.06 29.70 4.40
N VAL A 47 48.05 29.04 4.98
CA VAL A 47 46.63 29.41 4.82
C VAL A 47 46.23 30.54 5.77
N SER A 48 46.96 30.73 6.87
CA SER A 48 46.68 31.76 7.88
C SER A 48 47.14 33.18 7.48
N SER A 49 48.11 33.33 6.57
CA SER A 49 48.71 34.63 6.25
C SER A 49 48.05 35.41 5.11
N THR A 50 47.01 34.88 4.45
CA THR A 50 46.44 35.53 3.23
C THR A 50 45.12 36.28 3.49
N LEU A 51 44.60 36.32 4.72
CA LEU A 51 43.33 37.01 5.03
C LEU A 51 43.52 37.99 6.19
N ALA A 52 44.22 39.09 5.92
CA ALA A 52 44.21 40.27 6.76
C ALA A 52 42.90 41.06 6.56
N LEU A 53 42.20 41.28 7.66
CA LEU A 53 40.95 42.03 7.80
C LEU A 53 41.15 43.55 7.72
N ALA A 54 40.08 44.28 7.39
CA ALA A 54 39.78 45.59 7.95
C ALA A 54 38.43 45.53 8.70
N PRO A 55 38.22 46.30 9.78
CA PRO A 55 37.41 45.87 10.92
C PRO A 55 36.04 46.57 10.99
N LEU A 56 35.03 45.88 11.49
CA LEU A 56 33.81 46.51 12.03
C LEU A 56 33.54 45.96 13.44
N GLN A 57 33.52 46.91 14.37
CA GLN A 57 33.39 46.72 15.82
C GLN A 57 32.10 46.01 16.20
N ILE A 58 32.21 44.98 17.04
CA ILE A 58 31.09 44.46 17.82
C ILE A 58 31.21 45.08 19.23
N ARG A 59 30.20 45.86 19.60
CA ARG A 59 29.93 46.24 21.00
C ARG A 59 29.13 45.12 21.65
N GLU A 60 29.60 44.65 22.81
CA GLU A 60 28.80 43.82 23.72
C GLU A 60 27.59 44.60 24.26
N PRO A 61 26.51 43.89 24.63
CA PRO A 61 25.81 44.23 25.85
C PRO A 61 25.62 43.04 26.79
N SER A 62 25.84 43.35 28.06
CA SER A 62 25.64 42.57 29.27
C SER A 62 24.20 42.10 29.48
N LEU A 63 24.09 40.91 30.07
CA LEU A 63 22.90 40.26 30.65
C LEU A 63 22.04 41.16 31.56
N LYS A 64 20.71 41.05 31.42
CA LYS A 64 19.77 40.74 32.52
C LYS A 64 18.42 40.25 31.97
N SER A 65 17.84 39.30 32.71
CA SER A 65 16.66 38.47 32.46
C SER A 65 15.40 39.15 31.93
N THR A 66 14.76 38.56 30.91
CA THR A 66 13.30 38.30 30.87
C THR A 66 12.92 37.42 29.67
N SER A 67 12.11 36.40 29.92
CA SER A 67 11.43 35.54 28.95
C SER A 67 10.36 36.31 28.18
N ILE A 68 10.52 36.49 26.87
CA ILE A 68 9.44 36.90 25.95
C ILE A 68 9.64 36.20 24.60
N ALA A 69 8.57 35.54 24.15
CA ALA A 69 8.42 34.91 22.85
C ALA A 69 8.44 35.95 21.71
N TYR A 70 9.02 35.59 20.56
CA TYR A 70 8.81 36.35 19.33
C TYR A 70 8.47 35.42 18.15
N THR A 71 7.22 35.57 17.73
CA THR A 71 6.67 35.37 16.40
C THR A 71 7.29 36.38 15.42
N MET A 72 7.69 35.95 14.23
CA MET A 72 7.84 36.73 12.97
C MET A 72 8.49 35.81 11.91
N GLN A 73 8.19 35.80 10.61
CA GLN A 73 7.10 36.31 9.78
C GLN A 73 7.35 35.72 8.38
N TRP A 74 6.30 35.26 7.70
CA TRP A 74 6.30 35.01 6.25
C TRP A 74 6.28 36.34 5.49
N ASN A 75 7.05 36.45 4.40
CA ASN A 75 6.77 37.34 3.27
C ASN A 75 7.63 36.98 2.03
N LEU A 76 7.07 37.27 0.84
CA LEU A 76 7.42 36.91 -0.55
C LEU A 76 6.88 35.52 -0.98
N TRP A 77 5.96 35.38 -1.93
CA TRP A 77 5.87 36.10 -3.21
C TRP A 77 4.44 36.05 -3.80
N LEU A 78 3.96 37.20 -4.28
CA LEU A 78 2.79 37.43 -5.13
C LEU A 78 3.27 37.70 -6.57
N GLU A 79 2.33 37.65 -7.53
CA GLU A 79 2.45 37.79 -9.00
C GLU A 79 2.60 36.43 -9.72
N LEU A 80 1.67 35.96 -10.56
CA LEU A 80 0.90 36.64 -11.62
C LEU A 80 -0.46 35.96 -11.84
N ASN A 81 -1.52 36.77 -11.95
CA ASN A 81 -2.84 36.43 -12.48
C ASN A 81 -2.98 37.09 -13.86
N PRO A 82 -3.71 36.45 -14.80
CA PRO A 82 -4.59 37.23 -15.68
C PRO A 82 -6.02 36.67 -15.71
N SER A 83 -6.93 37.47 -15.14
CA SER A 83 -8.24 37.89 -15.69
C SER A 83 -9.23 36.89 -16.30
N ILE A 84 -10.29 36.59 -15.52
CA ILE A 84 -11.75 36.76 -15.74
C ILE A 84 -12.25 36.99 -17.18
N TYR A 85 -13.22 36.17 -17.61
CA TYR A 85 -14.41 36.59 -18.36
C TYR A 85 -15.64 35.81 -17.91
N TYR A 86 -16.64 36.51 -17.36
CA TYR A 86 -18.02 36.04 -17.22
C TYR A 86 -18.85 36.77 -18.28
N THR A 87 -19.56 36.03 -19.12
CA THR A 87 -20.55 36.60 -20.05
C THR A 87 -21.92 36.06 -19.67
N LYS A 88 -22.84 36.99 -19.39
CA LYS A 88 -24.26 36.76 -19.12
C LYS A 88 -25.03 36.99 -20.43
N LEU A 89 -25.82 36.03 -20.89
CA LEU A 89 -26.82 36.22 -21.94
C LEU A 89 -28.11 35.44 -21.60
N ASN A 90 -29.24 36.14 -21.81
CA ASN A 90 -30.61 35.81 -21.43
C ASN A 90 -31.32 34.83 -22.39
N ASP A 91 -32.36 34.18 -21.86
CA ASP A 91 -33.67 33.76 -22.41
C ASP A 91 -33.82 33.41 -23.91
N ARG A 92 -34.27 32.15 -24.19
CA ARG A 92 -35.59 31.82 -24.78
C ARG A 92 -35.78 30.31 -25.11
N ASP A 93 -36.87 29.77 -24.58
CA ASP A 93 -37.90 28.86 -25.12
C ASP A 93 -37.60 27.47 -25.77
N TYR A 94 -38.12 26.45 -25.05
CA TYR A 94 -38.86 25.23 -25.43
C TYR A 94 -38.39 24.29 -26.58
N SER A 95 -38.13 23.02 -26.24
CA SER A 95 -39.18 21.96 -26.25
C SER A 95 -38.64 20.63 -25.69
N LEU A 96 -39.39 20.06 -24.75
CA LEU A 96 -39.21 18.72 -24.19
C LEU A 96 -40.46 17.92 -24.53
N GLN A 97 -40.27 16.78 -25.21
CA GLN A 97 -41.25 15.69 -25.21
C GLN A 97 -40.58 14.42 -24.70
N ASP A 98 -41.37 13.68 -23.94
CA ASP A 98 -41.15 12.35 -23.37
C ASP A 98 -40.23 12.23 -22.14
N ARG A 99 -40.83 12.33 -20.95
CA ARG A 99 -41.26 11.14 -20.18
C ARG A 99 -41.94 11.50 -18.83
N ARG A 100 -43.12 10.88 -18.64
CA ARG A 100 -43.84 10.51 -17.39
C ARG A 100 -43.56 11.35 -16.14
N THR A 101 -44.45 12.32 -15.88
CA THR A 101 -44.59 13.01 -14.59
C THR A 101 -45.92 12.59 -13.94
N ILE A 102 -45.86 12.18 -12.67
CA ILE A 102 -47.02 12.06 -11.77
C ILE A 102 -47.21 13.45 -11.13
N TYR A 103 -48.40 14.04 -11.26
CA TYR A 103 -48.74 15.31 -10.63
C TYR A 103 -49.31 15.08 -9.22
N PHE A 104 -48.88 15.89 -8.25
CA PHE A 104 -49.63 16.13 -7.01
C PHE A 104 -50.12 17.57 -6.99
N GLN A 105 -51.36 17.73 -6.50
CA GLN A 105 -52.18 18.92 -6.60
C GLN A 105 -51.86 19.91 -5.47
N GLU A 106 -51.58 21.16 -5.84
CA GLU A 106 -51.47 22.30 -4.91
C GLU A 106 -52.86 22.64 -4.35
N SER A 107 -53.02 22.55 -3.03
CA SER A 107 -54.14 23.13 -2.29
C SER A 107 -53.68 24.45 -1.68
N LYS A 108 -54.15 25.57 -2.23
CA LYS A 108 -53.97 26.91 -1.64
C LYS A 108 -54.85 27.05 -0.40
N GLN A 109 -54.28 26.86 0.79
CA GLN A 109 -54.66 27.59 2.01
C GLN A 109 -53.63 27.35 3.14
N SER A 110 -52.95 28.43 3.53
CA SER A 110 -52.20 28.68 4.78
C SER A 110 -51.13 27.68 5.28
N GLY A 111 -49.86 28.14 5.25
CA GLY A 111 -48.75 27.64 6.09
C GLY A 111 -47.89 26.58 5.41
N VAL A 112 -46.62 26.88 5.13
CA VAL A 112 -45.72 26.02 4.35
C VAL A 112 -44.89 25.11 5.27
N ASP A 113 -45.09 23.80 5.14
CA ASP A 113 -44.18 22.71 5.52
C ASP A 113 -43.62 22.08 4.23
N PHE A 114 -42.34 21.65 4.21
CA PHE A 114 -41.75 20.93 3.06
C PHE A 114 -41.42 19.47 3.42
N ILE A 115 -41.75 18.54 2.52
CA ILE A 115 -41.49 17.09 2.62
C ILE A 115 -40.23 16.74 1.81
N LEU A 116 -39.33 15.93 2.38
CA LEU A 116 -38.19 15.33 1.68
C LEU A 116 -38.44 13.81 1.57
N SER A 117 -38.49 13.24 0.35
CA SER A 117 -38.73 11.81 0.13
C SER A 117 -37.69 11.20 -0.83
N GLY A 118 -37.17 10.01 -0.50
CA GLY A 118 -36.25 9.22 -1.34
C GLY A 118 -36.90 7.98 -1.99
N TYR A 119 -36.27 7.44 -3.04
CA TYR A 119 -36.79 6.32 -3.84
C TYR A 119 -36.50 4.94 -3.22
N LEU A 120 -37.46 4.02 -3.38
CA LEU A 120 -37.35 2.60 -3.05
C LEU A 120 -37.07 1.79 -4.34
N SER A 121 -35.97 1.05 -4.40
CA SER A 121 -35.72 0.05 -5.45
C SER A 121 -35.85 -1.36 -4.85
N ILE A 122 -36.43 -2.28 -5.62
CA ILE A 122 -36.57 -3.70 -5.25
C ILE A 122 -35.81 -4.52 -6.30
N GLU A 123 -34.68 -5.10 -5.89
CA GLU A 123 -34.04 -6.20 -6.61
C GLU A 123 -33.87 -7.38 -5.63
N ASP A 124 -34.21 -8.59 -6.09
CA ASP A 124 -34.04 -9.87 -5.41
C ASP A 124 -34.61 -9.99 -3.98
N GLY A 125 -35.78 -9.39 -3.74
CA GLY A 125 -36.56 -9.60 -2.52
C GLY A 125 -35.91 -9.03 -1.24
N GLN A 126 -34.78 -8.35 -1.35
CA GLN A 126 -34.19 -7.57 -0.27
C GLN A 126 -34.39 -6.07 -0.53
N LYS A 127 -34.99 -5.39 0.45
CA LYS A 127 -35.12 -3.94 0.44
C LYS A 127 -33.76 -3.35 0.82
N ILE A 128 -33.05 -2.77 -0.14
CA ILE A 128 -31.81 -2.03 0.12
C ILE A 128 -32.09 -0.54 -0.06
N PHE A 129 -31.83 0.24 0.99
CA PHE A 129 -31.92 1.69 0.99
C PHE A 129 -30.50 2.25 0.86
N THR A 130 -30.23 3.00 -0.21
CA THR A 130 -28.89 3.57 -0.47
C THR A 130 -28.98 5.09 -0.39
N PRO A 131 -28.41 5.75 0.63
CA PRO A 131 -28.35 7.21 0.66
C PRO A 131 -27.25 7.69 -0.29
N GLN A 132 -27.60 8.53 -1.27
CA GLN A 132 -26.64 9.35 -2.01
C GLN A 132 -26.60 10.74 -1.38
N ILE A 133 -25.41 11.15 -0.90
CA ILE A 133 -25.16 12.50 -0.41
C ILE A 133 -24.67 13.35 -1.59
N TYR A 134 -25.52 14.23 -2.11
CA TYR A 134 -25.07 15.29 -3.00
C TYR A 134 -24.44 16.41 -2.17
N SER A 135 -23.12 16.54 -2.26
CA SER A 135 -22.37 17.68 -1.71
C SER A 135 -22.37 18.84 -2.70
N GLN A 136 -23.55 19.37 -3.03
CA GLN A 136 -23.68 20.65 -3.72
C GLN A 136 -25.13 21.13 -3.64
N LEU A 137 -25.41 21.92 -2.60
CA LEU A 137 -26.57 22.82 -2.55
C LEU A 137 -26.05 24.16 -2.04
N ASP A 138 -25.67 25.01 -2.99
CA ASP A 138 -25.67 26.46 -2.81
C ASP A 138 -27.13 26.93 -2.75
N ASP A 139 -27.36 27.96 -1.93
CA ASP A 139 -28.59 28.74 -1.72
C ASP A 139 -29.70 28.18 -0.78
N GLN A 140 -29.62 28.68 0.47
CA GLN A 140 -30.67 29.18 1.37
C GLN A 140 -32.07 28.51 1.39
N ILE A 141 -32.42 27.89 2.52
CA ILE A 141 -33.73 28.06 3.18
C ILE A 141 -33.51 28.09 4.70
N TYR A 142 -33.59 29.26 5.32
CA TYR A 142 -33.66 29.43 6.77
C TYR A 142 -35.01 30.05 7.12
N THR A 143 -35.75 29.46 8.05
CA THR A 143 -36.90 30.11 8.69
C THR A 143 -36.50 30.54 10.11
N GLU A 144 -37.08 31.63 10.60
CA GLU A 144 -36.83 32.19 11.95
C GLU A 144 -37.20 31.25 13.12
N LYS A 145 -37.70 30.02 12.85
CA LYS A 145 -38.30 29.13 13.86
C LYS A 145 -37.56 27.81 14.09
N GLY A 146 -36.39 27.60 13.49
CA GLY A 146 -35.57 26.39 13.68
C GLY A 146 -35.81 25.31 12.62
N ILE A 147 -35.09 24.18 12.72
CA ILE A 147 -35.18 23.05 11.78
C ILE A 147 -36.07 21.97 12.38
N VAL A 148 -37.13 21.58 11.68
CA VAL A 148 -38.00 20.44 12.02
C VAL A 148 -37.72 19.29 11.06
N ILE A 149 -37.42 18.10 11.60
CA ILE A 149 -37.16 16.88 10.82
C ILE A 149 -38.30 15.91 11.08
N HIS A 150 -39.10 15.63 10.05
CA HIS A 150 -40.34 14.85 10.17
C HIS A 150 -40.13 13.32 10.17
N ASP A 151 -39.09 12.80 9.52
CA ASP A 151 -38.73 11.38 9.54
C ASP A 151 -37.28 11.17 9.13
N MET A 152 -36.49 10.46 9.96
CA MET A 152 -35.09 10.15 9.68
C MET A 152 -34.87 8.64 9.74
N THR A 153 -34.82 7.98 8.60
CA THR A 153 -34.40 6.57 8.48
C THR A 153 -32.91 6.51 8.21
N ILE A 154 -32.13 6.15 9.23
CA ILE A 154 -30.67 6.07 9.11
C ILE A 154 -30.25 4.62 8.90
N GLY A 155 -29.26 4.41 8.02
CA GLY A 155 -28.58 3.13 7.89
C GLY A 155 -27.86 2.74 9.19
N SER A 156 -27.45 1.47 9.30
CA SER A 156 -26.93 0.84 10.53
C SER A 156 -25.62 1.39 11.11
N ASP A 157 -25.12 2.54 10.64
CA ASP A 157 -23.85 3.13 11.08
C ASP A 157 -24.07 4.35 12.00
N LEU A 158 -23.79 4.14 13.28
CA LEU A 158 -23.87 5.12 14.37
C LEU A 158 -22.97 6.33 14.13
N ARG A 159 -21.79 6.12 13.53
CA ARG A 159 -20.78 7.16 13.31
C ARG A 159 -21.27 8.24 12.37
N THR A 160 -21.76 7.84 11.19
CA THR A 160 -22.24 8.76 10.15
C THR A 160 -23.44 9.58 10.65
N SER A 161 -24.29 8.96 11.47
CA SER A 161 -25.48 9.58 12.07
C SER A 161 -25.13 10.70 13.06
N LEU A 162 -24.17 10.45 13.95
CA LEU A 162 -23.74 11.41 14.96
C LEU A 162 -22.93 12.56 14.36
N GLU A 163 -22.03 12.26 13.39
CA GLU A 163 -21.27 13.29 12.67
C GLU A 163 -22.20 14.23 11.88
N PHE A 164 -23.27 13.71 11.28
CA PHE A 164 -24.28 14.51 10.58
C PHE A 164 -25.04 15.44 11.54
N LEU A 165 -25.56 14.92 12.65
CA LEU A 165 -26.30 15.70 13.65
C LEU A 165 -25.43 16.79 14.28
N LEU A 166 -24.19 16.48 14.66
CA LEU A 166 -23.24 17.47 15.20
C LEU A 166 -22.87 18.53 14.15
N GLY A 167 -22.63 18.12 12.90
CA GLY A 167 -22.37 19.05 11.81
C GLY A 167 -23.53 19.99 11.50
N MET A 168 -24.78 19.57 11.75
CA MET A 168 -25.97 20.42 11.67
C MET A 168 -26.07 21.38 12.86
N VAL A 169 -25.82 20.88 14.07
CA VAL A 169 -25.86 21.68 15.31
C VAL A 169 -24.78 22.77 15.31
N GLU A 170 -23.54 22.44 14.93
CA GLU A 170 -22.43 23.39 14.84
C GLU A 170 -22.70 24.48 13.79
N ARG A 171 -23.25 24.10 12.62
CA ARG A 171 -23.65 25.06 11.57
C ARG A 171 -24.83 25.95 11.99
N ASN A 172 -25.79 25.43 12.75
CA ASN A 172 -26.92 26.22 13.26
C ASN A 172 -26.51 27.20 14.37
N SER A 173 -25.59 26.79 15.25
CA SER A 173 -25.05 27.64 16.32
C SER A 173 -24.28 28.84 15.77
N ALA A 174 -23.51 28.64 14.69
CA ALA A 174 -22.84 29.73 13.98
C ALA A 174 -23.83 30.77 13.40
N ASN A 175 -25.09 30.38 13.20
CA ASN A 175 -26.14 31.20 12.58
C ASN A 175 -27.21 31.70 13.57
N ASN A 176 -27.01 31.57 14.90
CA ASN A 176 -27.93 32.05 15.95
C ASN A 176 -29.37 31.46 15.93
N ASN A 177 -29.61 30.34 15.23
CA ASN A 177 -30.91 29.67 15.25
C ASN A 177 -31.06 28.80 16.50
N LYS A 178 -32.24 28.85 17.14
CA LYS A 178 -32.39 28.42 18.53
C LYS A 178 -32.73 26.95 18.78
N PHE A 179 -33.23 26.16 17.82
CA PHE A 179 -33.73 24.80 18.08
C PHE A 179 -33.63 23.83 16.89
N ILE A 180 -33.42 22.54 17.19
CA ILE A 180 -33.62 21.40 16.28
C ILE A 180 -34.73 20.52 16.89
N HIS A 181 -35.83 20.29 16.16
CA HIS A 181 -36.94 19.46 16.62
C HIS A 181 -37.10 18.22 15.73
N LEU A 182 -37.13 17.04 16.35
CA LEU A 182 -37.39 15.75 15.69
C LEU A 182 -38.83 15.34 16.01
N GLU A 183 -39.69 15.26 14.99
CA GLU A 183 -41.13 15.06 15.21
C GLU A 183 -41.52 13.61 15.56
N ASN A 184 -40.63 12.63 15.33
CA ASN A 184 -40.92 11.23 15.62
C ASN A 184 -39.67 10.40 15.97
N PRO A 185 -39.11 10.54 17.19
CA PRO A 185 -37.87 9.87 17.56
C PRO A 185 -38.04 8.36 17.84
N SER A 186 -39.27 7.84 17.88
CA SER A 186 -39.60 6.47 18.31
C SER A 186 -38.85 5.37 17.53
N LEU A 187 -38.75 5.49 16.20
CA LEU A 187 -38.01 4.55 15.32
C LEU A 187 -36.48 4.65 15.47
N PHE A 188 -35.97 5.83 15.83
CA PHE A 188 -34.56 6.08 16.11
C PHE A 188 -34.15 5.50 17.47
N LEU A 189 -35.05 5.59 18.44
CA LEU A 189 -34.85 5.17 19.83
C LEU A 189 -34.94 3.65 20.04
N GLU A 190 -35.81 2.96 19.29
CA GLU A 190 -35.92 1.49 19.33
C GLU A 190 -34.64 0.79 18.89
N ASN A 191 -33.96 1.30 17.85
CA ASN A 191 -32.72 0.70 17.34
C ASN A 191 -31.55 0.83 18.32
N TRP A 192 -31.57 1.85 19.18
CA TRP A 192 -30.46 2.14 20.09
C TRP A 192 -30.78 1.79 21.55
N ASN A 193 -32.01 1.32 21.81
CA ASN A 193 -32.52 0.96 23.13
C ASN A 193 -32.41 2.12 24.15
N VAL A 194 -32.55 3.36 23.66
CA VAL A 194 -32.49 4.60 24.45
C VAL A 194 -33.90 5.11 24.64
N SER A 195 -34.32 5.42 25.87
CA SER A 195 -35.69 5.94 26.07
C SER A 195 -35.90 7.34 25.47
N PRO A 196 -37.11 7.71 25.02
CA PRO A 196 -37.40 9.06 24.50
C PRO A 196 -37.01 10.19 25.45
N ASP A 197 -37.26 10.02 26.75
CA ASP A 197 -36.86 10.97 27.80
C ASP A 197 -35.34 11.13 27.88
N THR A 198 -34.58 10.06 27.67
CA THR A 198 -33.11 10.07 27.67
C THR A 198 -32.59 10.88 26.47
N TRP A 199 -33.24 10.76 25.32
CA TRP A 199 -32.85 11.44 24.10
C TRP A 199 -33.15 12.94 24.11
N GLU A 200 -34.33 13.35 24.58
CA GLU A 200 -34.63 14.78 24.70
C GLU A 200 -33.65 15.48 25.66
N ARG A 201 -33.26 14.81 26.74
CA ARG A 201 -32.23 15.32 27.66
C ARG A 201 -30.84 15.34 27.02
N TYR A 202 -30.52 14.37 26.16
CA TYR A 202 -29.28 14.35 25.39
C TYR A 202 -29.18 15.55 24.44
N ILE A 203 -30.25 15.85 23.70
CA ILE A 203 -30.34 17.04 22.85
C ILE A 203 -30.21 18.32 23.68
N ALA A 204 -30.90 18.42 24.82
CA ALA A 204 -30.81 19.58 25.70
C ALA A 204 -29.39 19.83 26.24
N LEU A 205 -28.62 18.77 26.50
CA LEU A 205 -27.22 18.88 26.94
C LEU A 205 -26.29 19.30 25.80
N ILE A 206 -26.48 18.74 24.60
CA ILE A 206 -25.73 19.16 23.40
C ILE A 206 -26.01 20.64 23.11
N GLU A 207 -27.28 21.07 23.16
CA GLU A 207 -27.68 22.46 22.97
C GLU A 207 -27.02 23.38 24.00
N LYS A 208 -27.00 23.01 25.29
CA LYS A 208 -26.29 23.77 26.33
C LYS A 208 -24.79 23.86 26.06
N GLN A 209 -24.15 22.76 25.67
CA GLN A 209 -22.71 22.72 25.41
C GLN A 209 -22.32 23.58 24.20
N VAL A 210 -23.15 23.55 23.17
CA VAL A 210 -22.98 24.34 21.94
C VAL A 210 -23.23 25.83 22.21
N GLN A 211 -24.13 26.17 23.12
CA GLN A 211 -24.37 27.52 23.61
C GLN A 211 -23.34 27.99 24.65
N LYS A 212 -22.33 27.16 24.97
CA LYS A 212 -21.33 27.41 26.03
C LYS A 212 -21.95 27.67 27.41
N ILE A 213 -23.15 27.15 27.64
CA ILE A 213 -23.81 27.21 28.94
C ILE A 213 -23.15 26.15 29.83
N PRO A 214 -22.69 26.51 31.05
CA PRO A 214 -22.15 25.53 31.99
C PRO A 214 -23.21 24.47 32.29
N ILE A 215 -22.89 23.21 32.03
CA ILE A 215 -23.78 22.10 32.36
C ILE A 215 -23.47 21.69 33.81
N GLU A 216 -24.50 21.68 34.64
CA GLU A 216 -24.38 21.32 36.05
C GLU A 216 -24.07 19.82 36.21
N ALA A 217 -23.19 19.51 37.14
CA ALA A 217 -22.71 18.16 37.41
C ALA A 217 -23.84 17.13 37.67
N SER A 218 -24.93 17.57 38.30
CA SER A 218 -26.10 16.73 38.58
C SER A 218 -26.87 16.30 37.34
N GLU A 219 -26.83 17.08 36.26
CA GLU A 219 -27.56 16.79 35.01
C GLU A 219 -26.89 15.63 34.26
N TRP A 220 -25.56 15.58 34.25
CA TRP A 220 -24.80 14.45 33.74
C TRP A 220 -24.97 13.19 34.60
N GLU A 221 -25.09 13.35 35.92
CA GLU A 221 -25.23 12.25 36.88
C GLU A 221 -26.57 11.52 36.75
N GLU A 222 -27.66 12.24 36.43
CA GLU A 222 -28.98 11.64 36.23
C GLU A 222 -29.06 10.79 34.95
N LEU A 223 -28.36 11.20 33.89
CA LEU A 223 -28.27 10.47 32.63
C LEU A 223 -27.36 9.24 32.74
N ALA A 224 -26.16 9.40 33.33
CA ALA A 224 -25.20 8.31 33.49
C ALA A 224 -25.68 7.21 34.45
N LYS A 225 -26.53 7.53 35.44
CA LYS A 225 -27.09 6.54 36.38
C LYS A 225 -28.17 5.65 35.76
N ARG A 226 -28.84 6.09 34.70
CA ARG A 226 -29.99 5.37 34.12
C ARG A 226 -29.58 4.39 33.05
N GLU A 227 -28.50 4.62 32.30
CA GLU A 227 -28.09 3.73 31.22
C GLU A 227 -26.57 3.49 31.14
N SER A 228 -26.16 2.23 31.31
CA SER A 228 -24.77 1.78 31.14
C SER A 228 -24.25 1.93 29.70
N ASN A 229 -25.14 2.12 28.72
CA ASN A 229 -24.84 2.19 27.29
C ASN A 229 -24.49 3.61 26.79
N PHE A 230 -24.63 4.62 27.65
CA PHE A 230 -24.40 6.03 27.33
C PHE A 230 -22.97 6.35 26.79
N TRP A 231 -21.99 5.52 27.16
CA TRP A 231 -20.58 5.88 27.01
C TRP A 231 -19.90 5.36 25.74
N LEU A 232 -20.46 4.32 25.10
CA LEU A 232 -19.94 3.75 23.85
C LEU A 232 -19.95 4.77 22.69
N PRO A 233 -21.04 5.53 22.44
CA PRO A 233 -21.08 6.54 21.38
C PRO A 233 -20.07 7.69 21.57
N TRP A 234 -19.77 8.05 22.82
CA TRP A 234 -18.78 9.10 23.14
C TRP A 234 -17.34 8.64 22.92
N GLU A 235 -17.02 7.38 23.25
CA GLU A 235 -15.69 6.79 23.00
C GLU A 235 -15.41 6.78 21.48
N GLU A 236 -16.38 6.34 20.67
CA GLU A 236 -16.30 6.35 19.21
C GLU A 236 -16.16 7.76 18.61
N LEU A 237 -16.90 8.75 19.14
CA LEU A 237 -16.84 10.14 18.69
C LEU A 237 -15.48 10.79 18.99
N ILE A 238 -14.91 10.54 20.18
CA ILE A 238 -13.59 11.04 20.55
C ILE A 238 -12.52 10.37 19.67
N LEU A 239 -12.61 9.05 19.47
CA LEU A 239 -11.69 8.34 18.59
C LEU A 239 -11.78 8.86 17.16
N SER A 240 -12.97 9.07 16.59
CA SER A 240 -13.12 9.57 15.22
C SER A 240 -12.53 10.97 15.04
N ARG A 241 -12.70 11.86 16.03
CA ARG A 241 -12.20 13.24 15.99
C ARG A 241 -10.67 13.36 16.09
N TYR A 242 -10.03 12.46 16.85
CA TYR A 242 -8.61 12.60 17.20
C TYR A 242 -7.69 11.51 16.62
N THR A 243 -8.21 10.52 15.88
CA THR A 243 -7.38 9.47 15.23
C THR A 243 -6.36 10.08 14.25
N ASP A 244 -6.77 11.07 13.47
CA ASP A 244 -5.90 11.70 12.46
C ASP A 244 -4.93 12.71 13.06
N LYS A 245 -5.29 13.33 14.19
CA LYS A 245 -4.49 14.35 14.90
C LYS A 245 -4.38 14.05 16.41
N PRO A 246 -3.78 12.91 16.80
CA PRO A 246 -3.66 12.52 18.21
C PRO A 246 -2.84 13.55 19.01
N GLU A 247 -1.93 14.29 18.38
CA GLU A 247 -1.18 15.39 18.99
C GLU A 247 -2.06 16.55 19.46
N SER A 248 -3.25 16.71 18.88
CA SER A 248 -4.22 17.72 19.31
C SER A 248 -5.10 17.24 20.47
N PHE A 249 -4.98 15.97 20.85
CA PHE A 249 -5.70 15.41 21.98
C PHE A 249 -5.01 15.81 23.29
N ASP A 250 -5.52 16.88 23.91
CA ASP A 250 -5.05 17.31 25.22
C ASP A 250 -5.82 16.57 26.33
N LEU A 251 -5.17 15.54 26.89
CA LEU A 251 -5.72 14.81 28.02
C LEU A 251 -5.91 15.70 29.26
N ARG A 252 -5.12 16.79 29.41
CA ARG A 252 -5.27 17.73 30.51
C ARG A 252 -6.59 18.46 30.41
N TYR A 253 -7.02 18.83 29.21
CA TYR A 253 -8.35 19.40 29.02
C TYR A 253 -9.45 18.45 29.54
N LEU A 254 -9.40 17.16 29.22
CA LEU A 254 -10.37 16.19 29.77
C LEU A 254 -10.23 15.97 31.29
N LEU A 255 -9.03 15.96 31.84
CA LEU A 255 -8.78 15.76 33.27
C LEU A 255 -9.11 17.00 34.12
N GLU A 256 -8.89 18.21 33.58
CA GLU A 256 -9.13 19.51 34.21
C GLU A 256 -10.59 19.93 34.07
N THR A 257 -11.25 19.60 32.95
CA THR A 257 -12.67 19.95 32.71
C THR A 257 -13.64 19.08 33.51
N TYR A 258 -13.21 17.90 33.99
CA TYR A 258 -14.07 16.96 34.75
C TYR A 258 -13.49 16.61 36.13
N PRO A 259 -13.57 17.50 37.14
CA PRO A 259 -12.86 17.33 38.41
C PRO A 259 -13.58 16.40 39.41
N SER A 260 -12.76 15.60 40.10
CA SER A 260 -12.87 14.99 41.44
C SER A 260 -14.12 14.20 41.90
N ARG A 261 -15.36 14.52 41.51
CA ARG A 261 -16.57 13.77 41.95
C ARG A 261 -16.89 12.52 41.11
N TYR A 262 -16.35 12.41 39.90
CA TYR A 262 -16.60 11.31 38.97
C TYR A 262 -15.53 10.20 38.98
N SER A 263 -14.59 10.27 39.93
CA SER A 263 -13.33 9.50 39.97
C SER A 263 -13.48 7.96 40.02
N LYS A 264 -14.66 7.42 40.38
CA LYS A 264 -14.89 5.97 40.43
C LYS A 264 -15.46 5.37 39.15
N GLN A 265 -16.30 6.10 38.40
CA GLN A 265 -16.98 5.57 37.20
C GLN A 265 -16.39 6.09 35.88
N PHE A 266 -15.74 7.27 35.88
CA PHE A 266 -15.18 7.92 34.69
C PHE A 266 -13.76 7.41 34.34
N ASN A 267 -13.11 6.83 35.35
CA ASN A 267 -11.72 6.35 35.30
C ASN A 267 -11.46 5.20 34.29
N PRO A 268 -12.38 4.23 34.07
CA PRO A 268 -12.19 3.16 33.09
C PRO A 268 -12.15 3.61 31.63
N ILE A 269 -13.04 4.52 31.24
CA ILE A 269 -13.15 4.99 29.85
C ILE A 269 -11.94 5.88 29.52
N LEU A 270 -11.58 6.80 30.43
CA LEU A 270 -10.39 7.63 30.27
C LEU A 270 -9.11 6.79 30.15
N ALA A 271 -8.99 5.72 30.94
CA ALA A 271 -7.82 4.85 30.85
C ALA A 271 -7.79 4.05 29.53
N ARG A 272 -8.93 3.58 29.03
CA ARG A 272 -9.02 2.95 27.70
C ARG A 272 -8.65 3.93 26.59
N LEU A 273 -9.26 5.12 26.60
CA LEU A 273 -8.94 6.17 25.63
C LEU A 273 -7.46 6.55 25.69
N ALA A 274 -6.90 6.77 26.89
CA ALA A 274 -5.49 7.07 27.06
C ALA A 274 -4.59 5.96 26.51
N HIS A 275 -4.91 4.69 26.78
CA HIS A 275 -4.20 3.54 26.22
C HIS A 275 -4.31 3.47 24.70
N THR A 276 -5.51 3.60 24.12
CA THR A 276 -5.72 3.60 22.66
C THR A 276 -4.99 4.76 21.98
N PHE A 277 -5.06 5.97 22.53
CA PHE A 277 -4.30 7.11 22.00
C PHE A 277 -2.79 6.92 22.16
N ALA A 278 -2.32 6.24 23.21
CA ALA A 278 -0.92 5.89 23.33
C ALA A 278 -0.49 4.92 22.22
N GLU A 279 -1.31 3.92 21.86
CA GLU A 279 -1.05 3.03 20.73
C GLU A 279 -0.98 3.79 19.40
N ILE A 280 -1.91 4.72 19.19
CA ILE A 280 -1.90 5.59 18.00
C ILE A 280 -0.62 6.44 17.98
N CYS A 281 -0.26 7.07 19.11
CA CYS A 281 0.97 7.86 19.22
C CYS A 281 2.22 7.01 18.94
N LEU A 282 2.28 5.78 19.45
CA LEU A 282 3.36 4.83 19.17
C LEU A 282 3.45 4.47 17.69
N SER A 283 2.31 4.24 17.02
CA SER A 283 2.31 3.95 15.58
C SER A 283 2.80 5.14 14.73
N LYS A 284 2.66 6.37 15.24
CA LYS A 284 3.24 7.60 14.65
C LYS A 284 4.62 7.94 15.20
N ASN A 285 5.25 7.05 15.96
CA ASN A 285 6.56 7.24 16.61
C ASN A 285 6.64 8.46 17.55
N ASN A 286 5.51 8.91 18.12
CA ASN A 286 5.43 9.99 19.11
C ASN A 286 5.52 9.41 20.53
N LYS A 287 6.75 9.06 20.92
CA LYS A 287 7.04 8.42 22.22
C LYS A 287 6.67 9.26 23.43
N TYR A 288 6.93 10.57 23.40
CA TYR A 288 6.71 11.44 24.56
C TYR A 288 5.23 11.49 24.95
N GLN A 289 4.37 11.70 23.96
CA GLN A 289 2.93 11.74 24.18
C GLN A 289 2.38 10.37 24.58
N ALA A 290 2.85 9.29 23.94
CA ALA A 290 2.48 7.93 24.33
C ALA A 290 2.84 7.64 25.79
N SER A 291 4.04 8.03 26.25
CA SER A 291 4.48 7.84 27.63
C SER A 291 3.58 8.58 28.62
N SER A 292 3.24 9.85 28.34
CA SER A 292 2.34 10.63 29.21
C SER A 292 0.94 10.02 29.30
N LEU A 293 0.40 9.53 28.17
CA LEU A 293 -0.90 8.87 28.13
C LEU A 293 -0.88 7.53 28.88
N MET A 294 0.21 6.76 28.74
CA MET A 294 0.39 5.51 29.45
C MET A 294 0.52 5.71 30.97
N GLU A 295 1.12 6.81 31.44
CA GLU A 295 1.16 7.13 32.87
C GLU A 295 -0.25 7.32 33.44
N VAL A 296 -1.14 7.99 32.70
CA VAL A 296 -2.54 8.18 33.12
C VAL A 296 -3.29 6.84 33.16
N ALA A 297 -3.12 6.01 32.13
CA ALA A 297 -3.71 4.67 32.12
C ALA A 297 -3.18 3.80 33.27
N SER A 298 -1.88 3.86 33.56
CA SER A 298 -1.23 3.12 34.65
C SER A 298 -1.84 3.45 36.03
N ARG A 299 -2.00 4.75 36.34
CA ARG A 299 -2.61 5.21 37.59
C ARG A 299 -4.01 4.62 37.79
N TYR A 300 -4.81 4.53 36.73
CA TYR A 300 -6.13 3.91 36.80
C TYR A 300 -6.06 2.41 37.11
N PHE A 301 -5.22 1.66 36.40
CA PHE A 301 -5.13 0.21 36.62
C PHE A 301 -4.66 -0.14 38.03
N LEU A 302 -3.73 0.64 38.58
CA LEU A 302 -3.27 0.51 39.97
C LEU A 302 -4.37 0.85 40.99
N GLN A 303 -5.13 1.93 40.77
CA GLN A 303 -6.19 2.36 41.70
C GLN A 303 -7.45 1.50 41.65
N SER A 304 -7.76 0.93 40.49
CA SER A 304 -9.00 0.16 40.28
C SER A 304 -8.91 -1.29 40.78
N ASN A 305 -7.73 -1.77 41.18
CA ASN A 305 -7.45 -3.17 41.53
C ASN A 305 -7.88 -4.17 40.42
N LYS A 306 -7.99 -3.70 39.17
CA LYS A 306 -8.33 -4.51 37.98
C LYS A 306 -7.07 -4.98 37.25
N THR A 307 -6.07 -5.41 38.02
CA THR A 307 -4.77 -5.91 37.53
C THR A 307 -4.87 -7.30 36.89
N TYR A 308 -6.07 -7.84 36.75
CA TYR A 308 -6.35 -9.13 36.15
C TYR A 308 -7.49 -9.02 35.13
N SER A 309 -7.21 -8.33 34.02
CA SER A 309 -8.17 -8.09 32.94
C SER A 309 -7.45 -8.07 31.60
N ILE A 310 -8.19 -8.31 30.52
CA ILE A 310 -7.62 -8.25 29.16
C ILE A 310 -7.13 -6.84 28.83
N GLN A 311 -7.81 -5.80 29.33
CA GLN A 311 -7.39 -4.41 29.15
C GLN A 311 -6.07 -4.12 29.84
N TYR A 312 -5.84 -4.68 31.04
CA TYR A 312 -4.57 -4.55 31.72
C TYR A 312 -3.44 -5.33 31.04
N ALA A 313 -3.73 -6.52 30.52
CA ALA A 313 -2.76 -7.26 29.69
C ALA A 313 -2.38 -6.47 28.43
N ASN A 314 -3.35 -5.87 27.74
CA ASN A 314 -3.10 -4.99 26.59
C ASN A 314 -2.24 -3.78 26.99
N PHE A 315 -2.57 -3.13 28.10
CA PHE A 315 -1.79 -2.03 28.65
C PHE A 315 -0.32 -2.43 28.88
N LEU A 316 -0.06 -3.56 29.54
CA LEU A 316 1.30 -4.06 29.78
C LEU A 316 2.04 -4.37 28.47
N SER A 317 1.37 -4.95 27.47
CA SER A 317 1.97 -5.17 26.15
C SER A 317 2.33 -3.86 25.45
N THR A 318 1.52 -2.81 25.58
CA THR A 318 1.80 -1.47 25.03
C THR A 318 2.90 -0.75 25.81
N GLU A 319 2.94 -0.91 27.12
CA GLU A 319 4.01 -0.39 27.98
C GLU A 319 5.37 -0.98 27.59
N ALA A 320 5.41 -2.28 27.29
CA ALA A 320 6.62 -2.92 26.79
C ALA A 320 7.12 -2.30 25.47
N LYS A 321 6.22 -1.87 24.57
CA LYS A 321 6.59 -1.16 23.33
C LYS A 321 7.31 0.16 23.65
N LEU A 322 6.91 0.89 24.70
CA LEU A 322 7.65 2.07 25.17
C LEU A 322 9.04 1.70 25.69
N PHE A 323 9.14 0.68 26.53
CA PHE A 323 10.44 0.22 27.04
C PHE A 323 11.40 -0.23 25.92
N ILE A 324 10.89 -0.87 24.87
CA ILE A 324 11.68 -1.21 23.67
C ILE A 324 12.21 0.06 22.99
N LEU A 325 11.39 1.11 22.86
CA LEU A 325 11.83 2.40 22.31
C LEU A 325 12.83 3.12 23.23
N ASP A 326 12.81 2.87 24.54
CA ASP A 326 13.81 3.30 25.52
C ASP A 326 15.08 2.44 25.52
N ARG A 327 15.10 1.36 24.73
CA ARG A 327 16.15 0.31 24.77
C ARG A 327 16.27 -0.39 26.13
N ASP A 328 15.26 -0.28 26.99
CA ASP A 328 15.17 -1.03 28.24
C ASP A 328 14.49 -2.39 28.01
N LEU A 329 15.24 -3.30 27.39
CA LEU A 329 14.75 -4.61 27.01
C LEU A 329 14.36 -5.48 28.22
N ARG A 330 14.92 -5.21 29.40
CA ARG A 330 14.61 -5.99 30.62
C ARG A 330 13.24 -5.61 31.16
N SER A 331 12.93 -4.32 31.25
CA SER A 331 11.60 -3.86 31.66
C SER A 331 10.55 -4.26 30.63
N ALA A 332 10.87 -4.16 29.34
CA ALA A 332 10.00 -4.65 28.27
C ALA A 332 9.68 -6.14 28.44
N GLN A 333 10.69 -6.98 28.65
CA GLN A 333 10.51 -8.42 28.87
C GLN A 333 9.58 -8.70 30.06
N LEU A 334 9.80 -8.02 31.19
CA LEU A 334 9.00 -8.21 32.39
C LEU A 334 7.53 -7.84 32.16
N SER A 335 7.24 -6.70 31.53
CA SER A 335 5.87 -6.29 31.20
C SER A 335 5.20 -7.28 30.25
N LEU A 336 5.90 -7.79 29.23
CA LEU A 336 5.34 -8.78 28.30
C LEU A 336 5.10 -10.16 28.95
N LEU A 337 5.95 -10.60 29.89
CA LEU A 337 5.74 -11.85 30.63
C LEU A 337 4.52 -11.75 31.55
N ASN A 338 4.34 -10.60 32.22
CA ASN A 338 3.16 -10.33 33.02
C ASN A 338 1.89 -10.32 32.16
N ALA A 339 1.92 -9.68 30.99
CA ALA A 339 0.82 -9.69 30.03
C ALA A 339 0.51 -11.12 29.54
N GLN A 340 1.54 -11.89 29.15
CA GLN A 340 1.41 -13.28 28.71
C GLN A 340 0.67 -14.13 29.74
N LYS A 341 1.06 -14.03 31.01
CA LYS A 341 0.43 -14.79 32.11
C LYS A 341 -1.06 -14.47 32.21
N ILE A 342 -1.42 -13.18 32.17
CA ILE A 342 -2.82 -12.75 32.24
C ILE A 342 -3.62 -13.28 31.05
N TYR A 343 -3.10 -13.16 29.82
CA TYR A 343 -3.80 -13.69 28.64
C TYR A 343 -4.05 -15.21 28.74
N GLN A 344 -3.05 -15.97 29.18
CA GLN A 344 -3.15 -17.43 29.29
C GLN A 344 -4.19 -17.84 30.33
N GLU A 345 -4.16 -17.23 31.51
CA GLU A 345 -5.10 -17.59 32.57
C GLU A 345 -6.54 -17.13 32.25
N LEU A 346 -6.72 -16.09 31.43
CA LEU A 346 -8.02 -15.68 30.89
C LEU A 346 -8.47 -16.48 29.65
N GLY A 347 -7.67 -17.44 29.17
CA GLY A 347 -7.96 -18.21 27.95
C GLY A 347 -7.96 -17.39 26.65
N GLN A 348 -7.29 -16.23 26.63
CA GLN A 348 -7.26 -15.27 25.52
C GLN A 348 -6.06 -15.48 24.59
N THR A 349 -5.67 -16.74 24.37
CA THR A 349 -4.45 -17.09 23.62
C THR A 349 -4.57 -16.94 22.10
N THR A 350 -5.77 -16.67 21.57
CA THR A 350 -5.99 -16.36 20.14
C THR A 350 -6.17 -14.85 19.88
N ASN A 351 -6.08 -14.02 20.93
CA ASN A 351 -6.18 -12.57 20.80
C ASN A 351 -4.98 -12.00 20.02
N ASN A 352 -5.22 -11.01 19.15
CA ASN A 352 -4.16 -10.33 18.39
C ASN A 352 -3.05 -9.77 19.29
N ASN A 353 -3.41 -9.18 20.43
CA ASN A 353 -2.44 -8.62 21.35
C ASN A 353 -1.62 -9.70 22.04
N TYR A 354 -2.19 -10.88 22.29
CA TYR A 354 -1.42 -12.02 22.77
C TYR A 354 -0.40 -12.48 21.72
N ILE A 355 -0.83 -12.62 20.46
CA ILE A 355 0.04 -13.01 19.33
C ILE A 355 1.20 -12.02 19.18
N GLU A 356 0.89 -10.72 19.13
CA GLU A 356 1.91 -9.66 19.09
C GLU A 356 2.84 -9.71 20.31
N ASN A 357 2.29 -9.91 21.52
CA ASN A 357 3.07 -10.03 22.75
C ASN A 357 4.08 -11.19 22.67
N GLN A 358 3.69 -12.35 22.14
CA GLN A 358 4.60 -13.48 21.95
C GLN A 358 5.70 -13.19 20.91
N ILE A 359 5.33 -12.51 19.82
CA ILE A 359 6.29 -12.08 18.80
C ILE A 359 7.32 -11.10 19.40
N GLU A 360 6.90 -10.13 20.20
CA GLU A 360 7.83 -9.20 20.88
C GLU A 360 8.72 -9.92 21.90
N LEU A 361 8.17 -10.83 22.71
CA LEU A 361 8.98 -11.65 23.61
C LEU A 361 10.06 -12.44 22.86
N SER A 362 9.68 -13.08 21.75
CA SER A 362 10.59 -13.82 20.90
C SER A 362 11.75 -12.94 20.40
N LYS A 363 11.47 -11.70 19.99
CA LYS A 363 12.50 -10.74 19.56
C LYS A 363 13.44 -10.34 20.69
N ILE A 364 12.91 -10.10 21.89
CA ILE A 364 13.74 -9.75 23.05
C ILE A 364 14.66 -10.92 23.41
N TYR A 365 14.14 -12.15 23.45
CA TYR A 365 14.98 -13.32 23.69
C TYR A 365 16.05 -13.51 22.61
N TYR A 366 15.72 -13.25 21.35
CA TYR A 366 16.68 -13.24 20.25
C TYR A 366 17.80 -12.22 20.47
N GLN A 367 17.45 -10.99 20.88
CA GLN A 367 18.43 -9.94 21.19
C GLN A 367 19.32 -10.28 22.39
N PHE A 368 18.80 -11.05 23.36
CA PHE A 368 19.59 -11.60 24.46
C PHE A 368 20.42 -12.84 24.07
N GLY A 369 20.39 -13.29 22.81
CA GLY A 369 21.08 -14.49 22.34
C GLY A 369 20.45 -15.81 22.82
N SER A 370 19.26 -15.75 23.42
CA SER A 370 18.53 -16.91 23.95
C SER A 370 17.65 -17.55 22.87
N LEU A 371 18.28 -18.16 21.87
CA LEU A 371 17.59 -18.71 20.69
C LEU A 371 16.48 -19.72 21.03
N GLY A 372 16.69 -20.59 22.02
CA GLY A 372 15.68 -21.57 22.44
C GLY A 372 14.42 -20.95 23.03
N MET A 373 14.57 -19.90 23.84
CA MET A 373 13.43 -19.14 24.37
C MET A 373 12.74 -18.34 23.26
N SER A 374 13.52 -17.74 22.36
CA SER A 374 12.98 -17.05 21.19
C SER A 374 12.12 -17.97 20.33
N PHE A 375 12.58 -19.21 20.12
CA PHE A 375 11.85 -20.24 19.38
C PHE A 375 10.54 -20.61 20.06
N LEU A 376 10.57 -20.88 21.38
CA LEU A 376 9.38 -21.25 22.14
C LEU A 376 8.29 -20.18 22.08
N GLU A 377 8.64 -18.90 22.24
CA GLU A 377 7.65 -17.82 22.17
C GLU A 377 7.11 -17.63 20.74
N MET A 378 7.95 -17.79 19.72
CA MET A 378 7.49 -17.76 18.32
C MET A 378 6.55 -18.93 18.00
N GLU A 379 6.80 -20.11 18.56
CA GLU A 379 5.96 -21.29 18.41
C GLU A 379 4.57 -21.06 19.00
N LYS A 380 4.48 -20.48 20.20
CA LYS A 380 3.20 -20.07 20.82
C LYS A 380 2.43 -19.10 19.92
N SER A 381 3.11 -18.12 19.32
CA SER A 381 2.50 -17.19 18.36
C SER A 381 1.97 -17.92 17.12
N SER A 382 2.75 -18.87 16.57
CA SER A 382 2.36 -19.65 15.40
C SER A 382 1.11 -20.50 15.68
N MET A 383 1.06 -21.18 16.83
CA MET A 383 -0.12 -21.96 17.25
C MET A 383 -1.36 -21.08 17.42
N ALA A 384 -1.21 -19.91 18.04
CA ALA A 384 -2.29 -18.93 18.19
C ALA A 384 -2.82 -18.43 16.85
N LEU A 385 -1.94 -18.12 15.90
CA LEU A 385 -2.32 -17.73 14.54
C LEU A 385 -3.07 -18.85 13.79
N LYS A 386 -2.59 -20.09 13.90
CA LYS A 386 -3.29 -21.26 13.30
C LYS A 386 -4.69 -21.43 13.88
N ALA A 387 -4.85 -21.28 15.19
CA ALA A 387 -6.15 -21.39 15.85
C ALA A 387 -7.11 -20.26 15.48
N LYS A 388 -6.58 -19.04 15.29
CA LYS A 388 -7.35 -17.85 14.90
C LYS A 388 -7.81 -17.87 13.45
N ASN A 389 -6.96 -18.33 12.52
CA ASN A 389 -7.16 -18.21 11.07
C ASN A 389 -8.19 -19.20 10.49
N GLN A 390 -9.42 -19.20 11.01
CA GLN A 390 -10.51 -20.06 10.53
C GLN A 390 -11.17 -19.52 9.25
N ASN A 391 -11.11 -18.21 9.03
CA ASN A 391 -11.75 -17.52 7.90
C ASN A 391 -10.86 -17.33 6.68
N ASN A 392 -9.65 -17.92 6.68
CA ASN A 392 -8.71 -17.83 5.58
C ASN A 392 -8.32 -16.39 5.20
N ASP A 393 -8.13 -15.53 6.21
CA ASP A 393 -7.79 -14.12 6.01
C ASP A 393 -6.36 -13.99 5.45
N SER A 394 -6.16 -13.10 4.47
CA SER A 394 -4.86 -12.95 3.81
C SER A 394 -3.76 -12.43 4.74
N ASN A 395 -4.10 -11.53 5.68
CA ASN A 395 -3.12 -11.02 6.64
C ASN A 395 -2.78 -12.07 7.69
N ASP A 396 -3.76 -12.83 8.17
CA ASP A 396 -3.50 -13.92 9.12
C ASP A 396 -2.66 -15.03 8.47
N ASN A 397 -2.94 -15.40 7.22
CA ASN A 397 -2.11 -16.33 6.44
C ASN A 397 -0.68 -15.82 6.26
N TYR A 398 -0.51 -14.53 5.93
CA TYR A 398 0.81 -13.93 5.79
C TYR A 398 1.58 -13.89 7.13
N ASN A 399 0.91 -13.54 8.23
CA ASN A 399 1.49 -13.57 9.57
C ASN A 399 1.87 -14.99 10.00
N LEU A 400 1.08 -15.99 9.61
CA LEU A 400 1.37 -17.40 9.85
C LEU A 400 2.61 -17.86 9.07
N ALA A 401 2.71 -17.49 7.79
CA ALA A 401 3.92 -17.73 7.00
C ALA A 401 5.15 -17.08 7.66
N ARG A 402 5.02 -15.84 8.14
CA ARG A 402 6.12 -15.15 8.84
C ARG A 402 6.54 -15.86 10.13
N ALA A 403 5.58 -16.33 10.93
CA ALA A 403 5.88 -17.08 12.15
C ALA A 403 6.65 -18.37 11.80
N SER A 404 6.24 -19.08 10.74
CA SER A 404 6.95 -20.24 10.22
C SER A 404 8.35 -19.88 9.74
N PHE A 405 8.52 -18.78 9.02
CA PHE A 405 9.84 -18.31 8.57
C PHE A 405 10.77 -18.02 9.75
N ASN A 406 10.27 -17.34 10.79
CA ASN A 406 11.03 -17.02 11.98
C ASN A 406 11.45 -18.29 12.74
N LEU A 407 10.55 -19.28 12.88
CA LEU A 407 10.89 -20.59 13.45
C LEU A 407 11.98 -21.29 12.65
N GLY A 408 11.85 -21.34 11.32
CA GLY A 408 12.86 -21.94 10.45
C GLY A 408 14.21 -21.25 10.55
N THR A 409 14.22 -19.92 10.63
CA THR A 409 15.43 -19.13 10.80
C THR A 409 16.09 -19.36 12.17
N LEU A 410 15.31 -19.42 13.25
CA LEU A 410 15.82 -19.74 14.59
C LEU A 410 16.40 -21.16 14.63
N SER A 411 15.73 -22.15 14.01
CA SER A 411 16.27 -23.51 13.88
C SER A 411 17.57 -23.54 13.08
N LEU A 412 17.66 -22.78 11.99
CA LEU A 412 18.88 -22.65 11.19
C LEU A 412 20.04 -22.08 12.03
N MET A 413 19.77 -21.02 12.80
CA MET A 413 20.76 -20.41 13.70
C MET A 413 21.21 -21.34 14.83
N MET A 414 20.35 -22.26 15.26
CA MET A 414 20.69 -23.32 16.23
C MET A 414 21.41 -24.53 15.58
N GLY A 415 21.66 -24.50 14.26
CA GLY A 415 22.27 -25.62 13.51
C GLY A 415 21.31 -26.80 13.24
N LYS A 416 20.01 -26.63 13.49
CA LYS A 416 18.98 -27.66 13.29
C LYS A 416 18.43 -27.61 11.86
N ASN A 417 19.28 -27.88 10.87
CA ASN A 417 18.97 -27.64 9.46
C ASN A 417 17.76 -28.44 8.93
N LYS A 418 17.49 -29.65 9.47
CA LYS A 418 16.31 -30.45 9.08
C LYS A 418 15.00 -29.81 9.54
N GLU A 419 14.95 -29.36 10.79
CA GLU A 419 13.79 -28.66 11.34
C GLU A 419 13.59 -27.30 10.64
N ALA A 420 14.69 -26.60 10.35
CA ALA A 420 14.66 -25.35 9.59
C ALA A 420 14.04 -25.53 8.20
N LEU A 421 14.40 -26.62 7.51
CA LEU A 421 13.87 -26.98 6.20
C LEU A 421 12.34 -27.10 6.23
N GLU A 422 11.79 -27.86 7.17
CA GLU A 422 10.34 -28.08 7.31
C GLU A 422 9.57 -26.76 7.49
N TYR A 423 10.06 -25.88 8.35
CA TYR A 423 9.42 -24.58 8.60
C TYR A 423 9.51 -23.61 7.41
N LEU A 424 10.62 -23.63 6.67
CA LEU A 424 10.80 -22.79 5.48
C LEU A 424 9.97 -23.29 4.29
N GLU A 425 9.88 -24.60 4.10
CA GLU A 425 8.99 -25.20 3.10
C GLU A 425 7.53 -24.89 3.43
N ASN A 426 7.11 -25.02 4.69
CA ASN A 426 5.77 -24.61 5.13
C ASN A 426 5.52 -23.10 4.91
N THR A 427 6.53 -22.24 5.08
CA THR A 427 6.42 -20.81 4.76
C THR A 427 6.08 -20.60 3.30
N ILE A 428 6.85 -21.23 2.41
CA ILE A 428 6.68 -21.14 0.95
C ILE A 428 5.30 -21.69 0.55
N GLU A 429 4.88 -22.83 1.12
CA GLU A 429 3.58 -23.43 0.84
C GLU A 429 2.42 -22.49 1.20
N ILE A 430 2.46 -21.86 2.37
CA ILE A 430 1.42 -20.90 2.80
C ILE A 430 1.39 -19.72 1.82
N LEU A 431 2.54 -19.14 1.50
CA LEU A 431 2.59 -17.99 0.58
C LEU A 431 2.05 -18.35 -0.82
N GLN A 432 2.40 -19.53 -1.33
CA GLN A 432 1.89 -20.01 -2.62
C GLN A 432 0.39 -20.24 -2.61
N LYS A 433 -0.12 -20.92 -1.57
CA LYS A 433 -1.54 -21.24 -1.43
C LYS A 433 -2.42 -19.98 -1.39
N HIS A 434 -1.87 -18.86 -0.94
CA HIS A 434 -2.59 -17.59 -0.79
C HIS A 434 -2.17 -16.51 -1.80
N ASN A 435 -1.49 -16.90 -2.89
CA ASN A 435 -1.07 -16.01 -3.98
C ASN A 435 -0.19 -14.84 -3.48
N LEU A 436 0.80 -15.14 -2.62
CA LEU A 436 1.73 -14.20 -1.99
C LEU A 436 3.17 -14.43 -2.46
N ASN A 437 3.35 -14.91 -3.68
CA ASN A 437 4.63 -15.35 -4.25
C ASN A 437 5.63 -14.21 -4.48
N SER A 438 5.14 -12.99 -4.71
CA SER A 438 5.98 -11.82 -4.96
C SER A 438 6.19 -10.99 -3.69
N THR A 439 6.02 -11.60 -2.52
CA THR A 439 6.32 -10.95 -1.23
C THR A 439 7.79 -11.07 -0.87
N GLU A 440 8.27 -10.11 -0.08
CA GLU A 440 9.61 -10.15 0.48
C GLU A 440 9.90 -11.39 1.31
N LEU A 441 8.88 -11.86 2.01
CA LEU A 441 8.95 -13.08 2.78
C LEU A 441 9.27 -14.31 1.91
N MET A 442 8.78 -14.37 0.66
CA MET A 442 9.12 -15.47 -0.27
C MET A 442 10.61 -15.47 -0.61
N ILE A 443 11.18 -14.31 -0.91
CA ILE A 443 12.61 -14.18 -1.25
C ILE A 443 13.48 -14.53 -0.03
N PHE A 444 13.09 -14.06 1.15
CA PHE A 444 13.80 -14.37 2.38
C PHE A 444 13.73 -15.86 2.72
N ALA A 445 12.54 -16.46 2.64
CA ALA A 445 12.34 -17.87 2.88
C ALA A 445 13.20 -18.73 1.94
N ARG A 446 13.22 -18.41 0.64
CA ARG A 446 14.05 -19.14 -0.33
C ARG A 446 15.54 -18.90 -0.15
N THR A 447 15.96 -17.72 0.27
CA THR A 447 17.38 -17.47 0.61
C THR A 447 17.80 -18.35 1.79
N ASN A 448 17.00 -18.38 2.85
CA ASN A 448 17.26 -19.20 4.03
C ASN A 448 17.15 -20.71 3.71
N LEU A 449 16.29 -21.09 2.76
CA LEU A 449 16.19 -22.45 2.26
C LEU A 449 17.49 -22.89 1.57
N SER A 450 18.13 -22.00 0.80
CA SER A 450 19.45 -22.27 0.21
C SER A 450 20.50 -22.52 1.29
N ALA A 451 20.53 -21.67 2.33
CA ALA A 451 21.41 -21.86 3.48
C ALA A 451 21.13 -23.19 4.21
N CYS A 452 19.87 -23.60 4.35
CA CYS A 452 19.51 -24.91 4.90
C CYS A 452 20.04 -26.06 4.04
N TYR A 453 19.91 -25.99 2.70
CA TYR A 453 20.46 -27.00 1.81
C TYR A 453 21.99 -27.08 1.90
N LEU A 454 22.69 -25.93 2.02
CA LEU A 454 24.13 -25.91 2.29
C LEU A 454 24.46 -26.60 3.62
N GLY A 455 23.73 -26.27 4.70
CA GLY A 455 23.91 -26.90 6.00
C GLY A 455 23.59 -28.40 6.03
N LEU A 456 22.76 -28.88 5.10
CA LEU A 456 22.46 -30.30 4.88
C LEU A 456 23.39 -30.97 3.86
N GLN A 457 24.36 -30.25 3.30
CA GLN A 457 25.26 -30.71 2.25
C GLN A 457 24.55 -31.12 0.94
N ASN A 458 23.34 -30.60 0.70
CA ASN A 458 22.57 -30.81 -0.51
C ASN A 458 22.93 -29.75 -1.57
N TRP A 459 24.17 -29.77 -2.04
CA TRP A 459 24.74 -28.74 -2.93
C TRP A 459 23.93 -28.53 -4.22
N ASN A 460 23.40 -29.60 -4.81
CA ASN A 460 22.60 -29.50 -6.03
C ASN A 460 21.29 -28.73 -5.82
N LEU A 461 20.63 -28.94 -4.68
CA LEU A 461 19.40 -28.21 -4.34
C LEU A 461 19.70 -26.76 -3.97
N ALA A 462 20.80 -26.49 -3.28
CA ALA A 462 21.27 -25.14 -3.02
C ALA A 462 21.54 -24.37 -4.34
N ILE A 463 22.28 -24.99 -5.27
CA ILE A 463 22.55 -24.41 -6.60
C ILE A 463 21.25 -24.14 -7.35
N PHE A 464 20.35 -25.12 -7.42
CA PHE A 464 19.09 -24.99 -8.13
C PHE A 464 18.24 -23.86 -7.54
N ASN A 465 18.02 -23.87 -6.23
CA ASN A 465 17.17 -22.88 -5.56
C ASN A 465 17.75 -21.46 -5.66
N SER A 466 19.05 -21.26 -5.40
CA SER A 466 19.69 -19.95 -5.52
C SER A 466 19.72 -19.43 -6.95
N SER A 467 19.97 -20.28 -7.95
CA SER A 467 19.99 -19.87 -9.37
C SER A 467 18.60 -19.41 -9.82
N GLN A 468 17.55 -20.15 -9.43
CA GLN A 468 16.18 -19.74 -9.70
C GLN A 468 15.81 -18.45 -8.96
N LEU A 469 16.26 -18.28 -7.72
CA LEU A 469 15.97 -17.05 -6.97
C LEU A 469 16.67 -15.83 -7.57
N LEU A 470 17.88 -15.96 -8.13
CA LEU A 470 18.54 -14.86 -8.85
C LEU A 470 17.77 -14.46 -10.11
N LYS A 471 17.18 -15.43 -10.82
CA LYS A 471 16.27 -15.15 -11.93
C LYS A 471 15.05 -14.34 -11.46
N ASP A 472 14.40 -14.78 -10.39
CA ASP A 472 13.23 -14.07 -9.84
C ASP A 472 13.60 -12.67 -9.32
N ILE A 473 14.76 -12.51 -8.66
CA ILE A 473 15.31 -11.20 -8.24
C ILE A 473 15.44 -10.26 -9.44
N SER A 474 15.90 -10.75 -10.60
CA SER A 474 16.00 -9.93 -11.81
C SER A 474 14.62 -9.51 -12.35
N ILE A 475 13.62 -10.41 -12.28
CA ILE A 475 12.23 -10.15 -12.69
C ILE A 475 11.58 -9.09 -11.79
N TYR A 476 11.84 -9.14 -10.48
CA TYR A 476 11.37 -8.15 -9.50
C TYR A 476 12.16 -6.83 -9.51
N GLU A 477 13.16 -6.67 -10.39
CA GLU A 477 14.09 -5.54 -10.42
C GLU A 477 14.84 -5.30 -9.09
N LEU A 478 15.14 -6.37 -8.35
CA LEU A 478 15.85 -6.31 -7.07
C LEU A 478 17.37 -6.52 -7.22
N ASN A 479 17.93 -6.20 -8.38
CA ASN A 479 19.38 -6.26 -8.60
C ASN A 479 20.09 -5.23 -7.69
N GLY A 480 21.23 -5.60 -7.13
CA GLY A 480 21.96 -4.90 -6.08
C GLY A 480 21.39 -5.12 -4.66
N SER A 481 20.36 -5.94 -4.49
CA SER A 481 19.74 -6.16 -3.17
C SER A 481 20.59 -7.07 -2.27
N GLU A 482 20.30 -7.01 -0.96
CA GLU A 482 20.90 -7.94 0.00
C GLU A 482 20.56 -9.41 -0.33
N ALA A 483 19.37 -9.66 -0.90
CA ALA A 483 18.98 -11.00 -1.32
C ALA A 483 19.86 -11.52 -2.47
N GLU A 484 20.17 -10.68 -3.46
CA GLU A 484 21.07 -11.04 -4.55
C GLU A 484 22.46 -11.38 -4.00
N SER A 485 23.01 -10.48 -3.19
CA SER A 485 24.29 -10.66 -2.50
C SER A 485 24.36 -12.01 -1.78
N LYS A 486 23.41 -12.30 -0.88
CA LYS A 486 23.42 -13.54 -0.08
C LYS A 486 23.33 -14.80 -0.95
N ASN A 487 22.55 -14.75 -2.03
CA ASN A 487 22.42 -15.91 -2.92
C ASN A 487 23.64 -16.12 -3.82
N LEU A 488 24.30 -15.05 -4.28
CA LEU A 488 25.58 -15.16 -4.99
C LEU A 488 26.66 -15.78 -4.08
N TYR A 489 26.71 -15.38 -2.81
CA TYR A 489 27.59 -15.99 -1.82
C TYR A 489 27.28 -17.49 -1.64
N ASN A 490 26.01 -17.83 -1.42
CA ASN A 490 25.58 -19.23 -1.25
C ASN A 490 25.87 -20.09 -2.49
N LEU A 491 25.74 -19.54 -3.70
CA LEU A 491 26.17 -20.22 -4.93
C LEU A 491 27.67 -20.46 -4.95
N ALA A 492 28.48 -19.45 -4.62
CA ALA A 492 29.93 -19.61 -4.55
C ALA A 492 30.33 -20.74 -3.60
N VAL A 493 29.70 -20.81 -2.43
CA VAL A 493 29.90 -21.90 -1.44
C VAL A 493 29.47 -23.25 -2.00
N ALA A 494 28.27 -23.35 -2.60
CA ALA A 494 27.78 -24.61 -3.16
C ALA A 494 28.68 -25.15 -4.28
N TYR A 495 29.16 -24.27 -5.17
CA TYR A 495 30.05 -24.66 -6.26
C TYR A 495 31.44 -25.05 -5.77
N ALA A 496 32.00 -24.37 -4.76
CA ALA A 496 33.28 -24.75 -4.16
C ALA A 496 33.21 -26.18 -3.60
N ASN A 497 32.19 -26.47 -2.79
CA ASN A 497 31.95 -27.81 -2.23
C ASN A 497 31.68 -28.88 -3.28
N LYS A 498 31.20 -28.51 -4.48
CA LYS A 498 31.02 -29.43 -5.62
C LYS A 498 32.29 -29.59 -6.48
N GLY A 499 33.38 -28.90 -6.15
CA GLY A 499 34.64 -28.90 -6.92
C GLY A 499 34.68 -27.93 -8.11
N GLY A 500 33.67 -27.07 -8.27
CA GLY A 500 33.58 -26.05 -9.31
C GLY A 500 34.26 -24.74 -8.94
N LEU A 501 35.58 -24.78 -8.68
CA LEU A 501 36.33 -23.63 -8.12
C LEU A 501 36.29 -22.36 -9.00
N GLU A 502 36.37 -22.51 -10.32
CA GLU A 502 36.33 -21.35 -11.23
C GLU A 502 34.94 -20.69 -11.23
N THR A 503 33.88 -21.49 -11.26
CA THR A 503 32.50 -20.99 -11.16
C THR A 503 32.23 -20.36 -9.80
N SER A 504 32.75 -20.94 -8.72
CA SER A 504 32.69 -20.36 -7.38
C SER A 504 33.33 -18.97 -7.34
N LYS A 505 34.53 -18.83 -7.92
CA LYS A 505 35.24 -17.55 -8.04
C LYS A 505 34.43 -16.51 -8.82
N GLN A 506 33.80 -16.90 -9.93
CA GLN A 506 32.94 -16.01 -10.71
C GLN A 506 31.75 -15.47 -9.90
N TYR A 507 31.09 -16.31 -9.12
CA TYR A 507 29.99 -15.87 -8.25
C TYR A 507 30.49 -15.02 -7.08
N LEU A 508 31.67 -15.33 -6.52
CA LEU A 508 32.27 -14.51 -5.47
C LEU A 508 32.66 -13.12 -5.98
N ASP A 509 33.14 -13.01 -7.22
CA ASP A 509 33.43 -11.72 -7.86
C ASP A 509 32.15 -10.92 -8.12
N GLN A 510 31.05 -11.59 -8.50
CA GLN A 510 29.73 -10.94 -8.62
C GLN A 510 29.22 -10.46 -7.25
N TYR A 511 29.28 -11.31 -6.21
CA TYR A 511 28.96 -10.95 -4.83
C TYR A 511 29.71 -9.68 -4.40
N LYS A 512 31.02 -9.63 -4.60
CA LYS A 512 31.84 -8.45 -4.25
C LYS A 512 31.44 -7.18 -5.01
N ARG A 513 30.87 -7.29 -6.22
CA ARG A 513 30.42 -6.13 -7.01
C ARG A 513 29.10 -5.56 -6.51
N VAL A 514 28.19 -6.41 -6.03
CA VAL A 514 26.85 -5.98 -5.59
C VAL A 514 26.79 -5.68 -4.09
N THR A 515 27.76 -6.17 -3.30
CA THR A 515 27.78 -6.02 -1.85
C THR A 515 28.63 -4.83 -1.42
N ALA A 516 28.07 -3.96 -0.56
CA ALA A 516 28.83 -2.88 0.05
C ALA A 516 30.02 -3.43 0.85
N TYR A 517 31.17 -2.77 0.76
CA TYR A 517 32.42 -3.24 1.38
C TYR A 517 32.28 -3.56 2.89
N SER A 518 31.52 -2.75 3.63
CA SER A 518 31.26 -2.95 5.06
C SER A 518 30.38 -4.14 5.41
N LYS A 519 29.76 -4.78 4.42
CA LYS A 519 28.88 -5.95 4.55
C LYS A 519 29.50 -7.22 3.96
N LEU A 520 30.73 -7.17 3.46
CA LEU A 520 31.40 -8.36 2.92
C LEU A 520 31.71 -9.35 4.05
N VAL A 521 31.34 -10.60 3.83
CA VAL A 521 31.68 -11.73 4.67
C VAL A 521 32.90 -12.44 4.07
N GLU A 522 33.82 -12.86 4.94
CA GLU A 522 34.97 -13.64 4.53
C GLU A 522 34.52 -14.99 3.97
N PHE A 523 35.00 -15.33 2.77
CA PHE A 523 34.59 -16.55 2.09
C PHE A 523 35.04 -17.79 2.86
N SER A 524 34.09 -18.69 3.14
CA SER A 524 34.37 -20.01 3.71
C SER A 524 33.39 -21.05 3.18
N GLU A 525 33.90 -22.23 2.83
CA GLU A 525 33.13 -23.37 2.31
C GLU A 525 32.10 -23.92 3.32
N SER A 526 32.26 -23.61 4.60
CA SER A 526 31.35 -24.04 5.67
C SER A 526 30.33 -22.98 6.09
N THR A 527 30.41 -21.78 5.53
CA THR A 527 29.53 -20.66 5.89
C THR A 527 28.41 -20.51 4.88
N SER A 528 27.24 -20.08 5.36
CA SER A 528 26.13 -19.69 4.50
C SER A 528 25.58 -18.35 4.96
N GLU A 529 25.04 -17.61 4.01
CA GLU A 529 24.41 -16.33 4.22
C GLU A 529 22.88 -16.49 4.24
N PHE A 530 22.21 -15.89 5.22
CA PHE A 530 20.77 -15.98 5.38
C PHE A 530 20.20 -14.71 6.03
N PHE A 531 18.89 -14.52 5.94
CA PHE A 531 18.19 -13.41 6.58
C PHE A 531 17.88 -13.74 8.04
N PRO A 532 18.03 -12.77 8.97
CA PRO A 532 17.65 -12.95 10.36
C PRO A 532 16.12 -13.03 10.51
N ILE A 533 15.65 -13.28 11.73
CA ILE A 533 14.21 -13.23 12.03
C ILE A 533 13.62 -11.86 11.65
N LEU A 534 12.39 -11.87 11.16
CA LEU A 534 11.65 -10.65 10.84
C LEU A 534 11.01 -10.07 12.08
N THR A 535 11.37 -8.82 12.37
CA THR A 535 11.02 -8.10 13.58
C THR A 535 9.88 -7.10 13.36
N GLU A 536 9.45 -6.81 12.14
CA GLU A 536 8.42 -5.81 11.88
C GLU A 536 7.03 -6.44 11.67
N SER A 537 5.98 -5.76 12.14
CA SER A 537 4.59 -6.10 11.84
C SER A 537 4.28 -5.74 10.38
N LEU A 538 4.33 -6.72 9.49
CA LEU A 538 4.00 -6.52 8.09
C LEU A 538 2.51 -6.82 7.88
N LYS A 539 1.71 -5.76 7.70
CA LYS A 539 0.37 -5.88 7.11
C LYS A 539 0.52 -5.78 5.59
N LEU A 540 -0.20 -6.61 4.84
CA LEU A 540 -0.31 -6.44 3.40
C LEU A 540 -1.00 -5.09 3.15
N LYS A 541 -0.38 -4.17 2.40
CA LYS A 541 -0.91 -2.81 2.19
C LYS A 541 -2.06 -2.77 1.19
N SER A 542 -2.02 -3.63 0.17
CA SER A 542 -3.03 -3.70 -0.88
C SER A 542 -3.67 -5.08 -0.94
N SER A 543 -4.96 -5.09 -1.29
CA SER A 543 -5.77 -6.29 -1.46
C SER A 543 -5.52 -6.97 -2.81
N PHE A 544 -5.09 -6.23 -3.85
CA PHE A 544 -5.02 -6.72 -5.24
C PHE A 544 -3.62 -6.84 -5.83
N ILE A 545 -2.62 -6.09 -5.31
CA ILE A 545 -1.20 -6.18 -5.67
C ILE A 545 -0.34 -6.16 -4.40
N LEU A 546 0.89 -6.66 -4.50
CA LEU A 546 1.86 -6.66 -3.42
C LEU A 546 2.73 -5.39 -3.44
N ASP A 547 3.33 -5.05 -2.30
CA ASP A 547 4.13 -3.83 -2.10
C ASP A 547 5.22 -3.62 -3.16
N TRP A 548 5.87 -4.70 -3.61
CA TRP A 548 6.92 -4.61 -4.63
C TRP A 548 6.35 -4.46 -6.04
N GLU A 549 5.22 -5.08 -6.33
CA GLU A 549 4.52 -4.90 -7.60
C GLU A 549 4.03 -3.45 -7.73
N ASP A 550 3.50 -2.88 -6.65
CA ASP A 550 3.15 -1.45 -6.58
C ASP A 550 4.38 -0.56 -6.82
N LYS A 551 5.50 -0.82 -6.14
CA LYS A 551 6.76 -0.09 -6.36
C LYS A 551 7.24 -0.20 -7.81
N LEU A 552 7.15 -1.40 -8.41
CA LEU A 552 7.55 -1.67 -9.78
C LEU A 552 6.67 -0.91 -10.77
N ILE A 553 5.35 -0.97 -10.62
CA ILE A 553 4.40 -0.21 -11.46
C ILE A 553 4.69 1.29 -11.36
N ARG A 554 4.84 1.82 -10.14
CA ARG A 554 5.19 3.23 -9.91
C ARG A 554 6.56 3.60 -10.47
N SER A 555 7.46 2.65 -10.59
CA SER A 555 8.79 2.83 -11.18
C SER A 555 8.71 3.16 -12.68
N TYR A 556 7.60 2.85 -13.36
CA TYR A 556 7.42 3.17 -14.78
C TYR A 556 6.50 4.35 -15.02
N THR A 557 5.38 4.41 -14.31
CA THR A 557 4.31 5.39 -14.55
C THR A 557 4.76 6.84 -14.43
N GLY A 558 4.33 7.68 -15.37
CA GLY A 558 4.52 9.14 -15.34
C GLY A 558 5.96 9.61 -15.54
N LYS A 559 6.89 8.72 -15.89
CA LYS A 559 8.30 9.10 -16.11
C LYS A 559 8.60 9.66 -17.49
N TYR A 560 7.71 9.46 -18.47
CA TYR A 560 7.91 9.92 -19.83
C TYR A 560 7.01 11.09 -20.18
N ARG A 561 7.62 12.21 -20.60
CA ARG A 561 6.87 13.34 -21.17
C ARG A 561 6.68 13.11 -22.65
N ILE A 562 5.46 12.77 -23.04
CA ILE A 562 5.08 12.62 -24.46
C ILE A 562 5.03 13.97 -25.17
N ASP A 563 4.75 15.04 -24.42
CA ASP A 563 4.72 16.41 -24.91
C ASP A 563 6.13 16.87 -25.34
N GLY A 564 6.26 17.23 -26.61
CA GLY A 564 7.52 17.70 -27.21
C GLY A 564 8.34 16.62 -27.93
N GLN A 565 7.86 15.37 -27.99
CA GLN A 565 8.52 14.29 -28.71
C GLN A 565 8.05 14.24 -30.18
N THR A 566 8.94 13.83 -31.10
CA THR A 566 8.61 13.73 -32.53
C THR A 566 7.56 12.64 -32.77
N GLN A 567 6.79 12.75 -33.86
CA GLN A 567 5.77 11.75 -34.20
C GLN A 567 6.37 10.35 -34.35
N GLU A 568 7.61 10.22 -34.84
CA GLU A 568 8.33 8.94 -34.94
C GLU A 568 8.63 8.33 -33.56
N ILE A 569 9.08 9.17 -32.62
CA ILE A 569 9.34 8.77 -31.23
C ILE A 569 8.04 8.50 -30.47
N ARG A 570 6.93 9.12 -30.88
CA ARG A 570 5.58 8.87 -30.33
C ARG A 570 4.95 7.62 -30.92
N SER A 571 5.10 7.38 -32.22
CA SER A 571 4.50 6.24 -32.93
C SER A 571 5.19 4.94 -32.58
N ARG A 572 6.51 4.90 -32.33
CA ARG A 572 7.27 3.75 -31.76
C ARG A 572 7.07 2.38 -32.44
N THR A 573 6.45 2.38 -33.60
CA THR A 573 6.19 1.25 -34.48
C THR A 573 7.27 1.27 -35.56
N TYR A 574 8.24 0.37 -35.49
CA TYR A 574 9.23 0.18 -36.54
C TYR A 574 9.04 -1.22 -37.14
N LEU A 575 9.24 -1.33 -38.44
CA LEU A 575 9.31 -2.63 -39.12
C LEU A 575 10.44 -3.45 -38.47
N ASP A 576 10.19 -4.73 -38.22
CA ASP A 576 11.14 -5.68 -37.60
C ASP A 576 11.53 -5.38 -36.14
N ARG A 577 10.77 -4.55 -35.41
CA ARG A 577 10.90 -4.51 -33.94
C ARG A 577 10.78 -5.94 -33.42
N LEU A 578 11.79 -6.42 -32.69
CA LEU A 578 11.74 -7.74 -32.06
C LEU A 578 10.56 -7.73 -31.07
N GLU A 579 9.44 -8.27 -31.52
CA GLU A 579 8.25 -8.45 -30.71
C GLU A 579 8.51 -9.60 -29.76
N ASP A 580 9.18 -9.35 -28.64
CA ASP A 580 9.31 -10.35 -27.57
C ASP A 580 7.92 -10.83 -27.11
N HIS A 581 6.90 -9.97 -27.27
CA HIS A 581 5.49 -10.33 -27.17
C HIS A 581 5.09 -11.42 -28.16
N ASP A 582 5.48 -11.36 -29.43
CA ASP A 582 5.17 -12.40 -30.42
C ASP A 582 5.79 -13.74 -30.04
N ILE A 583 7.03 -13.72 -29.55
CA ILE A 583 7.74 -14.93 -29.12
C ILE A 583 7.04 -15.50 -27.88
N PHE A 584 6.71 -14.66 -26.91
CA PHE A 584 5.95 -15.05 -25.73
C PHE A 584 4.58 -15.61 -26.09
N MET A 585 3.81 -14.92 -26.92
CA MET A 585 2.49 -15.33 -27.39
C MET A 585 2.54 -16.65 -28.14
N LYS A 586 3.49 -16.80 -29.08
CA LYS A 586 3.72 -18.08 -29.77
C LYS A 586 3.99 -19.19 -28.75
N ASN A 587 4.91 -18.95 -27.82
CA ASN A 587 5.26 -19.96 -26.83
C ASN A 587 4.10 -20.29 -25.87
N LEU A 588 3.26 -19.31 -25.53
CA LEU A 588 2.11 -19.47 -24.65
C LEU A 588 0.94 -20.22 -25.33
N LEU A 589 0.66 -19.92 -26.60
CA LEU A 589 -0.55 -20.39 -27.27
C LEU A 589 -0.36 -21.67 -28.10
N THR A 590 0.89 -22.05 -28.41
CA THR A 590 1.18 -23.26 -29.20
C THR A 590 1.61 -24.44 -28.34
N GLN A 591 1.32 -25.67 -28.80
CA GLN A 591 1.73 -26.90 -28.08
C GLN A 591 3.25 -27.06 -28.04
N ASP A 592 3.93 -26.77 -29.14
CA ASP A 592 5.40 -26.82 -29.26
C ASP A 592 6.09 -25.60 -28.63
N GLY A 593 5.31 -24.69 -28.04
CA GLY A 593 5.78 -23.45 -27.49
C GLY A 593 6.61 -23.68 -26.22
N SER A 594 7.93 -23.48 -26.33
CA SER A 594 8.98 -23.58 -25.30
C SER A 594 8.84 -24.77 -24.33
N ASN A 595 9.75 -25.75 -24.43
CA ASN A 595 9.88 -26.86 -23.47
C ASN A 595 10.40 -26.41 -22.07
N GLN A 596 10.32 -25.13 -21.75
CA GLN A 596 10.69 -24.62 -20.43
C GLN A 596 9.57 -24.92 -19.43
N GLU A 597 9.93 -25.52 -18.29
CA GLU A 597 8.99 -25.87 -17.22
C GLU A 597 8.12 -24.67 -16.80
N ASP A 598 8.70 -23.48 -16.68
CA ASP A 598 7.97 -22.27 -16.24
C ASP A 598 6.86 -21.86 -17.23
N MET A 599 7.05 -22.10 -18.53
CA MET A 599 6.00 -21.84 -19.54
C MET A 599 4.88 -22.89 -19.45
N HIS A 600 5.22 -24.15 -19.21
CA HIS A 600 4.21 -25.19 -18.95
C HIS A 600 3.38 -24.87 -17.69
N GLN A 601 4.02 -24.37 -16.64
CA GLN A 601 3.33 -23.92 -15.43
C GLN A 601 2.38 -22.76 -15.72
N LEU A 602 2.83 -21.76 -16.47
CA LEU A 602 1.99 -20.63 -16.87
C LEU A 602 0.75 -21.09 -17.64
N LYS A 603 0.93 -21.99 -18.61
CA LYS A 603 -0.19 -22.58 -19.38
C LYS A 603 -1.19 -23.32 -18.50
N GLN A 604 -0.70 -24.08 -17.50
CA GLN A 604 -1.55 -24.79 -16.55
C GLN A 604 -2.36 -23.83 -15.66
N ILE A 605 -1.70 -22.80 -15.13
CA ILE A 605 -2.31 -21.78 -14.27
C ILE A 605 -3.41 -21.01 -15.01
N LEU A 606 -3.20 -20.71 -16.30
CA LEU A 606 -4.13 -19.99 -17.17
C LEU A 606 -5.12 -20.89 -17.93
N HIS A 607 -5.13 -22.20 -17.65
CA HIS A 607 -6.01 -23.17 -18.30
C HIS A 607 -5.98 -23.12 -19.85
N ILE A 608 -4.80 -22.89 -20.44
CA ILE A 608 -4.64 -22.75 -21.89
C ILE A 608 -4.95 -24.09 -22.57
N SER A 609 -5.93 -24.09 -23.48
CA SER A 609 -6.33 -25.28 -24.25
C SER A 609 -5.64 -25.34 -25.62
N LYS A 610 -5.77 -26.48 -26.31
CA LYS A 610 -5.21 -26.66 -27.66
C LYS A 610 -5.86 -25.75 -28.71
N ASP A 611 -7.07 -25.29 -28.46
CA ASP A 611 -7.84 -24.47 -29.41
C ASP A 611 -7.34 -23.02 -29.48
N TYR A 612 -6.45 -22.62 -28.56
CA TYR A 612 -5.87 -21.27 -28.51
C TYR A 612 -4.82 -21.02 -29.59
N ALA A 613 -4.33 -22.07 -30.28
CA ALA A 613 -3.23 -21.96 -31.24
C ALA A 613 -3.55 -21.04 -32.43
N SER A 614 -4.81 -20.94 -32.84
CA SER A 614 -5.26 -20.01 -33.91
C SER A 614 -5.69 -18.63 -33.39
N GLY A 615 -5.68 -18.42 -32.07
CA GLY A 615 -6.22 -17.21 -31.44
C GLY A 615 -7.67 -17.31 -30.97
N LYS A 616 -8.34 -18.44 -31.21
CA LYS A 616 -9.74 -18.63 -30.83
C LYS A 616 -9.93 -18.50 -29.31
N ASN A 617 -11.03 -17.84 -28.91
CA ASN A 617 -11.35 -17.53 -27.51
C ASN A 617 -10.33 -16.62 -26.80
N ILE A 618 -9.56 -15.83 -27.55
CA ILE A 618 -8.66 -14.82 -27.01
C ILE A 618 -9.21 -13.44 -27.36
N LEU A 619 -9.23 -12.57 -26.36
CA LEU A 619 -9.43 -11.14 -26.53
C LEU A 619 -8.11 -10.43 -26.23
N PHE A 620 -7.50 -9.84 -27.25
CA PHE A 620 -6.31 -9.03 -27.11
C PHE A 620 -6.66 -7.54 -27.11
N VAL A 621 -6.23 -6.82 -26.10
CA VAL A 621 -6.44 -5.38 -25.96
C VAL A 621 -5.08 -4.70 -26.05
N ASP A 622 -4.86 -3.92 -27.10
CA ASP A 622 -3.63 -3.15 -27.28
C ASP A 622 -3.87 -1.67 -26.95
N ILE A 623 -3.21 -1.16 -25.93
CA ILE A 623 -3.39 0.19 -25.41
C ILE A 623 -2.23 1.08 -25.85
N GLY A 624 -2.55 2.28 -26.37
CA GLY A 624 -1.61 3.33 -26.79
C GLY A 624 -0.98 3.07 -28.16
N PRO A 625 -0.08 3.98 -28.62
CA PRO A 625 -0.07 4.59 -29.96
C PRO A 625 0.18 3.62 -31.11
N ALA A 626 -0.68 2.61 -31.24
CA ALA A 626 -0.65 1.61 -32.28
C ALA A 626 -0.95 2.31 -33.61
N LEU A 627 -1.92 3.21 -33.65
CA LEU A 627 -2.40 3.85 -34.89
C LEU A 627 -1.53 4.99 -35.42
N GLY A 628 -0.57 5.49 -34.63
CA GLY A 628 0.16 6.73 -34.91
C GLY A 628 1.13 6.72 -36.11
N ASN A 629 1.23 5.62 -36.85
CA ASN A 629 2.12 5.46 -37.99
C ASN A 629 1.40 5.68 -39.33
N ILE A 630 1.98 6.55 -40.17
CA ILE A 630 1.41 6.96 -41.47
C ILE A 630 1.34 5.81 -42.47
N SER A 631 2.38 4.97 -42.52
CA SER A 631 2.52 3.91 -43.53
C SER A 631 2.13 2.54 -43.00
N GLN A 632 2.24 2.32 -41.68
CA GLN A 632 2.04 1.01 -41.05
C GLN A 632 1.29 1.16 -39.72
N PRO A 633 0.02 1.59 -39.74
CA PRO A 633 -0.79 1.70 -38.54
C PRO A 633 -0.95 0.33 -37.87
N ALA A 634 -0.85 0.33 -36.55
CA ALA A 634 -0.97 -0.82 -35.67
C ALA A 634 -0.04 -2.00 -36.03
N ILE A 635 1.20 -1.73 -36.47
CA ILE A 635 2.10 -2.75 -37.00
C ILE A 635 2.28 -3.97 -36.07
N THR A 636 2.43 -3.74 -34.77
CA THR A 636 2.58 -4.77 -33.73
C THR A 636 1.34 -5.66 -33.68
N SER A 637 0.19 -5.01 -33.52
CA SER A 637 -1.12 -5.65 -33.50
C SER A 637 -1.38 -6.44 -34.78
N MET A 638 -1.02 -5.90 -35.95
CA MET A 638 -1.12 -6.59 -37.24
C MET A 638 -0.20 -7.81 -37.34
N SER A 639 1.01 -7.77 -36.75
CA SER A 639 1.91 -8.93 -36.66
C SER A 639 1.30 -10.07 -35.83
N ILE A 640 0.70 -9.72 -34.68
CA ILE A 640 0.03 -10.69 -33.79
C ILE A 640 -1.16 -11.32 -34.51
N ILE A 641 -2.05 -10.50 -35.10
CA ILE A 641 -3.25 -10.99 -35.79
C ILE A 641 -2.91 -11.87 -37.00
N ALA A 642 -1.82 -11.57 -37.72
CA ALA A 642 -1.38 -12.39 -38.84
C ALA A 642 -0.98 -13.81 -38.42
N LYS A 643 -0.50 -13.98 -37.18
CA LYS A 643 -0.13 -15.28 -36.59
C LYS A 643 -1.31 -15.98 -35.92
N PHE A 644 -2.30 -15.21 -35.44
CA PHE A 644 -3.47 -15.69 -34.71
C PHE A 644 -4.75 -15.15 -35.36
N PRO A 645 -5.19 -15.72 -36.50
CA PRO A 645 -6.25 -15.14 -37.31
C PRO A 645 -7.65 -15.15 -36.66
N GLU A 646 -7.88 -16.00 -35.66
CA GLU A 646 -9.17 -16.09 -34.93
C GLU A 646 -9.20 -15.25 -33.64
N LEU A 647 -8.15 -14.45 -33.39
CA LEU A 647 -8.04 -13.58 -32.22
C LEU A 647 -8.86 -12.31 -32.39
N ASP A 648 -9.69 -12.00 -31.39
CA ASP A 648 -10.38 -10.71 -31.33
C ASP A 648 -9.42 -9.65 -30.79
N MET A 649 -9.30 -8.53 -31.50
CA MET A 649 -8.36 -7.47 -31.18
C MET A 649 -9.08 -6.14 -30.96
N VAL A 650 -8.79 -5.49 -29.84
CA VAL A 650 -9.28 -4.15 -29.52
C VAL A 650 -8.09 -3.20 -29.41
N LEU A 651 -8.01 -2.24 -30.31
CA LEU A 651 -7.04 -1.16 -30.30
C LEU A 651 -7.63 0.02 -29.53
N ILE A 652 -6.93 0.46 -28.50
CA ILE A 652 -7.31 1.58 -27.66
C ILE A 652 -6.30 2.69 -27.87
N ASP A 653 -6.71 3.80 -28.47
CA ASP A 653 -5.80 4.89 -28.80
C ASP A 653 -6.36 6.28 -28.52
N LEU A 654 -5.44 7.21 -28.28
CA LEU A 654 -5.80 8.58 -27.92
C LEU A 654 -6.66 9.22 -29.02
N PRO A 655 -7.60 10.12 -28.66
CA PRO A 655 -8.36 10.94 -29.60
C PRO A 655 -7.56 11.50 -30.77
N SER A 656 -6.38 12.07 -30.48
CA SER A 656 -5.51 12.65 -31.49
C SER A 656 -4.94 11.62 -32.47
N ASP A 657 -4.62 10.42 -31.98
CA ASP A 657 -3.98 9.37 -32.79
C ASP A 657 -5.01 8.65 -33.66
N VAL A 658 -6.24 8.48 -33.17
CA VAL A 658 -7.39 8.03 -33.97
C VAL A 658 -7.70 9.05 -35.07
N ASP A 659 -7.77 10.34 -34.72
CA ASP A 659 -8.01 11.41 -35.69
C ASP A 659 -6.92 11.44 -36.77
N PHE A 660 -5.66 11.28 -36.37
CA PHE A 660 -4.52 11.17 -37.27
C PHE A 660 -4.67 9.98 -38.22
N PHE A 661 -5.00 8.80 -37.70
CA PHE A 661 -5.22 7.60 -38.50
C PHE A 661 -6.34 7.76 -39.55
N MET A 662 -7.44 8.39 -39.15
CA MET A 662 -8.57 8.60 -40.05
C MET A 662 -8.28 9.64 -41.14
N LYS A 663 -7.44 10.65 -40.85
CA LYS A 663 -7.24 11.81 -41.74
C LYS A 663 -5.92 11.76 -42.54
N GLN A 664 -4.85 11.22 -41.97
CA GLN A 664 -3.47 11.39 -42.47
C GLN A 664 -2.81 10.08 -42.90
N THR A 665 -3.22 8.93 -42.36
CA THR A 665 -2.69 7.62 -42.78
C THR A 665 -3.11 7.30 -44.21
N ASP A 666 -2.20 6.65 -44.95
CA ASP A 666 -2.43 6.19 -46.32
C ASP A 666 -3.72 5.35 -46.42
N ALA A 667 -4.50 5.56 -47.48
CA ALA A 667 -5.81 4.93 -47.62
C ALA A 667 -5.72 3.40 -47.73
N LEU A 668 -4.68 2.87 -48.39
CA LEU A 668 -4.48 1.44 -48.55
C LEU A 668 -4.00 0.80 -47.24
N ALA A 669 -3.09 1.48 -46.53
CA ALA A 669 -2.66 1.05 -45.20
C ALA A 669 -3.83 1.04 -44.19
N ARG A 670 -4.68 2.07 -44.22
CA ARG A 670 -5.91 2.13 -43.41
C ARG A 670 -6.91 1.03 -43.78
N ALA A 671 -7.14 0.81 -45.07
CA ALA A 671 -8.04 -0.25 -45.54
C ALA A 671 -7.57 -1.63 -45.06
N LYS A 672 -6.27 -1.92 -45.15
CA LYS A 672 -5.69 -3.20 -44.68
C LYS A 672 -5.97 -3.47 -43.19
N LEU A 673 -5.97 -2.44 -42.34
CA LEU A 673 -6.29 -2.57 -40.92
C LEU A 673 -7.80 -2.74 -40.71
N ILE A 674 -8.61 -1.87 -41.32
CA ILE A 674 -10.06 -1.84 -41.10
C ILE A 674 -10.74 -3.03 -41.78
N GLU A 675 -10.24 -3.60 -42.87
CA GLU A 675 -10.89 -4.74 -43.54
C GLU A 675 -10.85 -6.03 -42.71
N ASN A 676 -9.92 -6.16 -41.75
CA ASN A 676 -9.89 -7.33 -40.88
C ASN A 676 -11.09 -7.31 -39.92
N PRO A 677 -12.01 -8.30 -39.97
CA PRO A 677 -13.26 -8.27 -39.20
C PRO A 677 -13.06 -8.37 -37.68
N ASN A 678 -11.91 -8.89 -37.24
CA ASN A 678 -11.62 -9.13 -35.83
C ASN A 678 -10.95 -7.93 -35.13
N ILE A 679 -10.70 -6.84 -35.87
CA ILE A 679 -10.10 -5.63 -35.32
C ILE A 679 -11.20 -4.67 -34.89
N HIS A 680 -11.06 -4.10 -33.70
CA HIS A 680 -11.92 -3.04 -33.21
C HIS A 680 -11.05 -1.87 -32.81
N ILE A 681 -11.56 -0.66 -32.99
CA ILE A 681 -10.85 0.56 -32.63
C ILE A 681 -11.74 1.38 -31.72
N ILE A 682 -11.17 1.78 -30.59
CA ILE A 682 -11.82 2.61 -29.61
C ILE A 682 -10.94 3.80 -29.28
N GLN A 683 -11.57 4.96 -29.26
CA GLN A 683 -10.96 6.23 -28.92
C GLN A 683 -10.95 6.43 -27.40
N GLY A 684 -9.77 6.49 -26.78
CA GLY A 684 -9.60 6.85 -25.38
C GLY A 684 -8.17 6.66 -24.84
N ASP A 685 -7.98 6.99 -23.57
CA ASP A 685 -6.65 7.05 -22.92
C ASP A 685 -6.16 5.71 -22.35
N GLY A 686 -6.96 4.64 -22.47
CA GLY A 686 -6.59 3.32 -21.96
C GLY A 686 -6.65 3.15 -20.43
N THR A 687 -7.14 4.15 -19.69
CA THR A 687 -7.29 4.07 -18.22
C THR A 687 -8.64 3.55 -17.77
N ASN A 688 -9.50 3.17 -18.72
CA ASN A 688 -10.84 2.66 -18.51
C ASN A 688 -10.92 1.19 -18.95
N THR A 689 -11.79 0.39 -18.32
CA THR A 689 -11.98 -1.02 -18.68
C THR A 689 -12.88 -1.17 -19.92
N LEU A 690 -12.81 -2.31 -20.62
CA LEU A 690 -13.75 -2.55 -21.73
C LEU A 690 -15.20 -2.57 -21.26
N LYS A 691 -15.46 -3.01 -20.02
CA LYS A 691 -16.82 -3.02 -19.46
C LYS A 691 -17.40 -1.61 -19.37
N SER A 692 -16.59 -0.64 -18.94
CA SER A 692 -16.99 0.77 -18.98
C SER A 692 -17.25 1.24 -20.41
N TRP A 693 -16.50 0.71 -21.39
CA TRP A 693 -16.61 1.07 -22.82
C TRP A 693 -17.73 0.35 -23.58
N TYR A 694 -18.30 -0.70 -23.01
CA TYR A 694 -19.55 -1.30 -23.47
C TYR A 694 -20.81 -0.59 -22.94
N SER A 695 -20.66 0.39 -22.05
CA SER A 695 -21.81 1.17 -21.55
C SER A 695 -22.48 1.96 -22.68
N GLU A 696 -23.78 2.26 -22.55
CA GLU A 696 -24.50 3.00 -23.60
C GLU A 696 -23.90 4.39 -23.86
N ASN A 697 -23.30 5.00 -22.83
CA ASN A 697 -22.68 6.32 -22.89
C ASN A 697 -21.34 6.32 -23.66
N SER A 698 -20.73 5.17 -23.90
CA SER A 698 -19.42 5.04 -24.56
C SER A 698 -19.50 4.49 -25.99
N LYS A 699 -20.71 4.26 -26.53
CA LYS A 699 -20.89 3.81 -27.93
C LYS A 699 -20.27 4.77 -28.95
N SER A 700 -20.20 6.06 -28.64
CA SER A 700 -19.56 7.07 -29.50
C SER A 700 -18.05 6.92 -29.62
N SER A 701 -17.39 6.24 -28.66
CA SER A 701 -15.95 6.03 -28.66
C SER A 701 -15.51 4.93 -29.63
N TRP A 702 -16.41 4.06 -30.07
CA TRP A 702 -16.13 3.03 -31.06
C TRP A 702 -16.06 3.66 -32.46
N VAL A 703 -14.91 3.53 -33.11
CA VAL A 703 -14.65 4.15 -34.42
C VAL A 703 -15.36 3.39 -35.53
N LEU A 704 -15.32 2.05 -35.45
CA LEU A 704 -15.94 1.14 -36.43
C LEU A 704 -17.36 0.76 -35.96
N LYS A 705 -18.32 1.66 -36.22
CA LYS A 705 -19.70 1.61 -35.67
C LYS A 705 -20.54 0.44 -36.18
N ASP A 706 -20.16 -0.14 -37.30
CA ASP A 706 -20.81 -1.29 -37.94
C ASP A 706 -20.39 -2.63 -37.30
N ARG A 707 -19.43 -2.62 -36.37
CA ARG A 707 -18.92 -3.82 -35.71
C ARG A 707 -19.59 -4.09 -34.39
N ILE A 708 -19.91 -5.36 -34.17
CA ILE A 708 -20.37 -5.84 -32.87
C ILE A 708 -19.15 -5.87 -31.94
N PRO A 709 -19.19 -5.18 -30.79
CA PRO A 709 -18.09 -5.23 -29.83
C PRO A 709 -17.82 -6.67 -29.36
N PRO A 710 -16.55 -7.10 -29.21
CA PRO A 710 -16.22 -8.49 -28.91
C PRO A 710 -16.70 -8.88 -27.51
N GLN A 711 -17.15 -10.12 -27.33
CA GLN A 711 -17.55 -10.62 -26.01
C GLN A 711 -16.33 -10.96 -25.15
N THR A 712 -16.44 -10.78 -23.84
CA THR A 712 -15.38 -11.11 -22.86
C THR A 712 -15.60 -12.45 -22.18
N ARG A 713 -16.82 -12.99 -22.17
CA ARG A 713 -17.17 -14.21 -21.41
C ARG A 713 -16.37 -15.43 -21.89
N ASN A 714 -15.80 -16.18 -20.95
CA ASN A 714 -15.04 -17.41 -21.19
C ASN A 714 -13.84 -17.26 -22.14
N LYS A 715 -13.28 -16.04 -22.26
CA LYS A 715 -12.07 -15.79 -23.04
C LYS A 715 -10.86 -15.59 -22.15
N LEU A 716 -9.69 -15.96 -22.66
CA LEU A 716 -8.43 -15.42 -22.16
C LEU A 716 -8.34 -13.96 -22.59
N ILE A 717 -8.08 -13.07 -21.64
CA ILE A 717 -7.91 -11.64 -21.92
C ILE A 717 -6.43 -11.31 -21.82
N ILE A 718 -5.87 -10.75 -22.88
CA ILE A 718 -4.47 -10.33 -22.92
C ILE A 718 -4.45 -8.84 -23.16
N ILE A 719 -3.95 -8.07 -22.20
CA ILE A 719 -3.91 -6.62 -22.25
C ILE A 719 -2.45 -6.21 -22.42
N ARG A 720 -2.13 -5.58 -23.54
CA ARG A 720 -0.83 -4.97 -23.79
C ARG A 720 -0.92 -3.48 -23.49
N ALA A 721 -0.24 -3.09 -22.42
CA ALA A 721 -0.10 -1.72 -21.93
C ALA A 721 1.39 -1.34 -21.85
N ALA A 722 2.11 -1.65 -22.93
CA ALA A 722 3.55 -1.48 -23.04
C ALA A 722 3.87 -0.24 -23.87
N ASN A 723 4.63 0.71 -23.32
CA ASN A 723 4.90 2.00 -23.95
C ASN A 723 3.62 2.84 -24.22
N SER A 724 2.63 2.72 -23.35
CA SER A 724 1.39 3.47 -23.35
C SER A 724 1.08 4.08 -21.98
N ILE A 725 0.03 3.60 -21.30
CA ILE A 725 -0.39 4.12 -19.99
C ILE A 725 0.72 3.96 -18.93
N ASP A 726 1.63 3.01 -19.13
CA ASP A 726 2.82 2.80 -18.29
C ASP A 726 3.82 3.96 -18.34
N ILE A 727 3.77 4.83 -19.34
CA ILE A 727 4.76 5.90 -19.54
C ILE A 727 4.18 7.31 -19.52
N TYR A 728 2.96 7.51 -20.06
CA TYR A 728 2.35 8.83 -20.16
C TYR A 728 1.29 9.10 -19.08
N GLU A 729 0.78 8.06 -18.40
CA GLU A 729 -0.13 8.25 -17.27
C GLU A 729 0.56 8.08 -15.91
N SER A 730 -0.01 8.75 -14.92
CA SER A 730 0.46 8.68 -13.53
C SER A 730 -0.02 7.42 -12.80
N SER A 731 0.72 6.99 -11.78
CA SER A 731 0.32 5.84 -10.95
C SER A 731 -1.06 5.98 -10.30
N SER A 732 -1.52 7.21 -10.02
CA SER A 732 -2.85 7.46 -9.44
C SER A 732 -4.00 7.16 -10.40
N LYS A 733 -3.76 7.07 -11.71
CA LYS A 733 -4.73 6.59 -12.70
C LYS A 733 -4.52 5.12 -13.07
N VAL A 734 -3.26 4.71 -13.22
CA VAL A 734 -2.92 3.34 -13.64
C VAL A 734 -3.30 2.30 -12.57
N LEU A 735 -3.08 2.59 -11.29
CA LEU A 735 -3.40 1.62 -10.24
C LEU A 735 -4.91 1.34 -10.12
N PRO A 736 -5.80 2.36 -10.10
CA PRO A 736 -7.24 2.11 -10.17
C PRO A 736 -7.67 1.37 -11.45
N PHE A 737 -7.04 1.66 -12.59
CA PHE A 737 -7.28 0.90 -13.82
C PHE A 737 -6.94 -0.58 -13.63
N LEU A 738 -5.72 -0.89 -13.16
CA LEU A 738 -5.33 -2.26 -12.89
C LEU A 738 -6.28 -2.92 -11.88
N GLU A 739 -6.65 -2.20 -10.81
CA GLU A 739 -7.62 -2.68 -9.81
C GLU A 739 -8.97 -3.05 -10.43
N SER A 740 -9.48 -2.20 -11.32
CA SER A 740 -10.75 -2.43 -12.02
C SER A 740 -10.72 -3.65 -12.95
N LEU A 741 -9.55 -4.02 -13.50
CA LEU A 741 -9.40 -5.25 -14.28
C LEU A 741 -9.73 -6.50 -13.45
N PHE A 742 -9.42 -6.52 -12.14
CA PHE A 742 -9.76 -7.67 -11.28
C PHE A 742 -11.26 -7.81 -11.10
N LEU A 743 -11.93 -6.68 -10.85
CA LEU A 743 -13.36 -6.65 -10.59
C LEU A 743 -14.14 -7.02 -11.84
N ASP A 744 -13.76 -6.45 -12.98
CA ASP A 744 -14.49 -6.65 -14.24
C ASP A 744 -14.24 -8.01 -14.88
N TYR A 745 -13.06 -8.58 -14.67
CA TYR A 745 -12.63 -9.84 -15.29
C TYR A 745 -12.37 -10.95 -14.27
N HIS A 746 -13.07 -10.94 -13.14
CA HIS A 746 -12.96 -11.98 -12.10
C HIS A 746 -13.13 -13.40 -12.67
N GLN A 747 -14.03 -13.57 -13.64
CA GLN A 747 -14.38 -14.85 -14.28
C GLN A 747 -13.47 -15.23 -15.45
N ASN A 748 -12.43 -14.45 -15.74
CA ASN A 748 -11.49 -14.66 -16.84
C ASN A 748 -10.09 -14.90 -16.32
N ASP A 749 -9.33 -15.65 -17.09
CA ASP A 749 -7.87 -15.62 -17.06
C ASP A 749 -7.41 -14.34 -17.77
N VAL A 750 -6.55 -13.56 -17.11
CA VAL A 750 -6.06 -12.27 -17.62
C VAL A 750 -4.54 -12.24 -17.58
N ILE A 751 -3.94 -11.79 -18.67
CA ILE A 751 -2.51 -11.45 -18.75
C ILE A 751 -2.42 -9.95 -19.02
N VAL A 752 -1.60 -9.25 -18.24
CA VAL A 752 -1.29 -7.84 -18.47
C VAL A 752 0.21 -7.71 -18.77
N LEU A 753 0.52 -7.29 -20.00
CA LEU A 753 1.86 -7.00 -20.48
C LEU A 753 2.08 -5.50 -20.27
N PHE A 754 2.67 -5.14 -19.14
CA PHE A 754 2.77 -3.76 -18.67
C PHE A 754 4.23 -3.34 -18.56
N ASN A 755 4.65 -2.36 -19.37
CA ASN A 755 6.08 -2.13 -19.61
C ASN A 755 6.78 -3.46 -19.94
N LYS A 756 7.91 -3.78 -19.29
CA LYS A 756 8.57 -5.08 -19.41
C LYS A 756 7.96 -6.16 -18.53
N SER A 757 6.99 -5.88 -17.67
CA SER A 757 6.44 -6.83 -16.71
C SER A 757 5.33 -7.69 -17.31
N ILE A 758 5.34 -8.97 -16.98
CA ILE A 758 4.29 -9.94 -17.33
C ILE A 758 3.50 -10.22 -16.06
N PHE A 759 2.31 -9.65 -15.97
CA PHE A 759 1.38 -9.87 -14.89
C PHE A 759 0.31 -10.87 -15.27
N VAL A 760 -0.10 -11.69 -14.31
CA VAL A 760 -1.06 -12.78 -14.51
C VAL A 760 -2.13 -12.73 -13.42
N LYS A 761 -3.39 -12.88 -13.82
CA LYS A 761 -4.54 -13.09 -12.94
C LYS A 761 -5.36 -14.27 -13.46
N PRO A 762 -5.18 -15.46 -12.89
CA PRO A 762 -6.01 -16.61 -13.20
C PRO A 762 -7.49 -16.35 -12.86
N LYS A 763 -8.38 -17.13 -13.46
CA LYS A 763 -9.80 -17.11 -13.15
C LYS A 763 -10.02 -17.35 -11.65
N SER A 764 -10.95 -16.59 -11.06
CA SER A 764 -11.29 -16.62 -9.62
C SER A 764 -10.20 -16.13 -8.66
N TRP A 765 -9.04 -15.70 -9.15
CA TRP A 765 -8.06 -15.01 -8.30
C TRP A 765 -8.47 -13.54 -8.11
N ASN A 766 -8.22 -13.06 -6.91
CA ASN A 766 -8.48 -11.69 -6.47
C ASN A 766 -7.22 -10.80 -6.47
N LYS A 767 -6.10 -11.29 -7.01
CA LYS A 767 -4.82 -10.59 -7.06
C LYS A 767 -4.16 -10.70 -8.43
N LEU A 768 -3.48 -9.63 -8.81
CA LEU A 768 -2.47 -9.69 -9.85
C LEU A 768 -1.23 -10.33 -9.27
N GLN A 769 -0.51 -11.08 -10.08
CA GLN A 769 0.81 -11.54 -9.70
C GLN A 769 1.80 -11.25 -10.81
N LEU A 770 2.96 -10.70 -10.46
CA LEU A 770 4.10 -10.62 -11.37
C LEU A 770 4.60 -12.05 -11.62
N PHE A 771 4.53 -12.47 -12.88
CA PHE A 771 4.92 -13.80 -13.31
C PHE A 771 6.20 -13.80 -14.13
N GLY A 772 6.60 -12.67 -14.72
CA GLY A 772 7.80 -12.62 -15.54
C GLY A 772 8.14 -11.23 -16.03
N SER A 773 9.16 -11.16 -16.87
CA SER A 773 9.56 -9.93 -17.54
C SER A 773 10.08 -10.20 -18.95
N PHE A 774 9.91 -9.22 -19.83
CA PHE A 774 10.54 -9.15 -21.15
C PHE A 774 11.99 -8.65 -21.05
N ALA A 775 12.76 -8.86 -22.12
CA ALA A 775 14.11 -8.30 -22.24
C ALA A 775 14.06 -6.76 -22.06
N SER A 776 15.10 -6.19 -21.49
CA SER A 776 15.14 -4.74 -21.24
C SER A 776 15.23 -3.96 -22.56
N ARG A 777 15.85 -4.56 -23.57
CA ARG A 777 16.03 -4.03 -24.92
C ARG A 777 14.69 -4.11 -25.66
N GLY A 778 14.16 -2.96 -26.07
CA GLY A 778 12.79 -2.83 -26.59
C GLY A 778 11.88 -1.96 -25.71
N TYR A 779 12.27 -1.66 -24.46
CA TYR A 779 11.54 -0.79 -23.54
C TYR A 779 12.33 0.45 -23.10
N TYR A 780 13.61 0.57 -23.49
CA TYR A 780 14.37 1.81 -23.33
C TYR A 780 13.92 2.86 -24.34
N HIS A 781 13.09 3.82 -23.91
CA HIS A 781 12.50 4.84 -24.78
C HIS A 781 13.50 5.77 -25.48
N ASN A 782 14.77 5.76 -25.06
CA ASN A 782 15.84 6.59 -25.61
C ASN A 782 16.83 5.80 -26.50
N SER A 783 16.60 4.50 -26.73
CA SER A 783 17.50 3.65 -27.53
C SER A 783 16.71 2.84 -28.54
N GLN A 784 17.05 2.98 -29.82
CA GLN A 784 16.47 2.19 -30.92
C GLN A 784 17.15 0.81 -31.09
N SER A 785 18.01 0.39 -30.17
CA SER A 785 18.66 -0.93 -30.30
C SER A 785 17.66 -2.05 -30.06
N LEU A 786 17.55 -2.93 -31.06
CA LEU A 786 16.78 -4.18 -30.99
C LEU A 786 17.65 -5.38 -30.60
N ASP A 787 18.97 -5.22 -30.44
CA ASP A 787 19.83 -6.31 -30.01
C ASP A 787 19.63 -6.60 -28.51
N ARG A 788 19.23 -7.83 -28.19
CA ARG A 788 19.06 -8.32 -26.82
C ARG A 788 20.37 -8.48 -26.06
N GLN A 789 21.52 -8.43 -26.74
CA GLN A 789 22.86 -8.61 -26.14
C GLN A 789 22.99 -9.91 -25.32
N GLY A 790 22.29 -10.96 -25.77
CA GLY A 790 22.24 -12.25 -25.09
C GLY A 790 21.12 -12.42 -24.06
N GLU A 791 20.32 -11.37 -23.77
CA GLU A 791 19.11 -11.54 -22.95
C GLU A 791 18.06 -12.42 -23.69
N PRO A 792 17.37 -13.34 -23.00
CA PRO A 792 16.23 -14.03 -23.59
C PRO A 792 15.08 -13.06 -23.83
N ALA A 793 14.23 -13.34 -24.83
CA ALA A 793 13.07 -12.50 -25.16
C ALA A 793 12.16 -12.22 -23.95
N TYR A 794 11.98 -13.23 -23.11
CA TYR A 794 11.29 -13.10 -21.83
C TYR A 794 11.86 -14.10 -20.82
N GLN A 795 11.61 -13.83 -19.55
CA GLN A 795 11.91 -14.68 -18.42
C GLN A 795 10.64 -14.82 -17.58
N LEU A 796 10.37 -16.03 -17.10
CA LEU A 796 9.24 -16.32 -16.22
C LEU A 796 9.77 -16.76 -14.85
N ASN A 797 9.08 -16.37 -13.80
CA ASN A 797 9.34 -16.83 -12.44
C ASN A 797 9.16 -18.35 -12.40
N SER A 798 10.12 -19.05 -11.83
CA SER A 798 9.92 -20.45 -11.51
C SER A 798 9.06 -20.48 -10.26
N LEU A 799 7.74 -20.60 -10.39
CA LEU A 799 6.96 -20.96 -9.22
C LEU A 799 7.37 -22.39 -8.86
N PRO A 800 7.76 -22.67 -7.61
CA PRO A 800 7.78 -24.05 -7.17
C PRO A 800 6.36 -24.57 -7.35
N LEU A 801 6.10 -25.42 -8.35
CA LEU A 801 4.90 -26.23 -8.35
C LEU A 801 4.78 -26.89 -6.98
N ARG A 802 3.55 -27.19 -6.56
CA ARG A 802 3.24 -28.20 -5.53
C ARG A 802 3.78 -29.59 -5.93
N ARG A 803 5.07 -29.73 -6.25
CA ARG A 803 5.75 -31.00 -6.11
C ARG A 803 6.06 -31.07 -4.64
N ARG A 804 5.26 -31.84 -3.90
CA ARG A 804 5.75 -32.46 -2.66
C ARG A 804 7.20 -32.88 -2.97
N PHE A 805 8.16 -32.42 -2.19
CA PHE A 805 9.56 -32.84 -2.26
C PHE A 805 9.69 -34.32 -1.86
N SER A 806 8.91 -35.22 -2.46
CA SER A 806 8.98 -36.67 -2.32
C SER A 806 10.08 -37.26 -3.22
N ILE A 807 11.10 -36.47 -3.60
CA ILE A 807 12.29 -36.99 -4.28
C ILE A 807 13.36 -37.43 -3.24
N TYR A 808 13.09 -37.29 -1.94
CA TYR A 808 13.92 -37.91 -0.90
C TYR A 808 13.65 -39.41 -0.69
N GLU A 809 13.50 -40.19 -1.77
CA GLU A 809 13.60 -41.66 -1.74
C GLU A 809 14.12 -42.21 -3.08
N SER A 810 15.22 -41.68 -3.63
CA SER A 810 16.09 -42.44 -4.55
C SER A 810 17.38 -41.68 -4.88
N ASN A 811 18.40 -41.88 -4.05
CA ASN A 811 19.78 -42.28 -4.42
C ASN A 811 20.70 -42.16 -3.21
#